data_AF-A0A2A6FPG5-F1
#
_entry.id   AF-A0A2A6FPG5-F1
#
_cell.length_a   1.000
_cell.length_b   1.000
_cell.length_c   1.000
_cell.angle_alpha   90.00
_cell.angle_beta   90.00
_cell.angle_gamma   90.00
#
_symmetry.space_group_name_H-M   'P 1'
#
loop_
_entity.id
_entity.type
_entity.pdbx_description
1 polymer ?
#
loop_
_entity_poly.entity_id
_entity_poly.type
_entity_poly.pdbx_seq_one_letter_code
_entity_poly.pdbx_strand_id
1 'polypeptide(L)'
;MSILRHELTIATAPVTRHNGGIAPSSRVLVMGGSAERRGVLTEGLRAQGIRLVGGLEDDPTTIIDAGVWGRADSDWRTPFRETIAALRAVGGSWASGQTYGRYTYVAVVGGVSNGAPRAEHGIWSGLAKSVAREYPTAIGRVVELPEDAADAGTLLAHALTSTMAIEVRHDGHTLSTPLAVTRSAIRTARRLGRADTIVMTGGARGIGYALAVELARRGTRVIVSGRDDHHEFRAEAWAKLDEAGFQKQYRSALIDAKPGGIAAVRKEFERRTRMRALLSNLAAAKREGLDLGYERCDVQSAESVQQLFHRINGDITLVIHNAGIDDPKRIDQKTTASMERVISVKLDGLRNLQAAIEGRNVEALALTGSLTGRYGGMRGQLDYSAANETLAFVSREETARPYRIVCTSWPTWDGVGLISNLEAARQYMEPIDVAEGVRAWIDELEHDSRGEVAFMGEFAAVSAQHLQGVPIPSNWSGAGEMLARRFFLGEVLSYQPEARIVTTHRVPVATAPSLASASVNGSPALPVSAVVEYLVRSTDGFLIDLGEVCALTALVIYSDALAVDDQTVLTRTARLIDRRRVEVTLARQRDGHERSLARTVLHCGPRADHRIRTASVEPEGCTDAREVDYQWPSAEASSLAFTSGEKITLFGGSPLLLTKTRSAAIENAIAAAYGRRLPAELRIERLVVRKTNDQSPTSTAEPMDTASARR
;
A
#
# COMPACT_ATOMS: atom_id res chain seq x y z
N MET A 1 3.46 -1.39 -20.35
CA MET A 1 3.12 -2.03 -19.06
C MET A 1 2.58 -3.42 -19.35
N SER A 2 3.12 -4.45 -18.70
CA SER A 2 2.48 -5.75 -18.63
C SER A 2 1.50 -5.72 -17.46
N ILE A 3 0.21 -5.63 -17.73
CA ILE A 3 -0.81 -5.68 -16.68
C ILE A 3 -1.06 -7.13 -16.35
N LEU A 4 -0.71 -7.48 -15.12
CA LEU A 4 -0.89 -8.82 -14.62
C LEU A 4 -2.18 -8.91 -13.80
N ARG A 5 -3.01 -9.83 -14.26
CA ARG A 5 -4.20 -10.34 -13.60
C ARG A 5 -3.74 -11.36 -12.56
N HIS A 6 -3.89 -11.05 -11.27
CA HIS A 6 -3.61 -12.00 -10.19
C HIS A 6 -4.82 -12.12 -9.30
N GLU A 7 -5.51 -13.24 -9.35
CA GLU A 7 -6.55 -13.50 -8.37
C GLU A 7 -5.93 -13.68 -6.98
N LEU A 8 -6.42 -12.93 -6.00
CA LEU A 8 -6.04 -13.15 -4.61
C LEU A 8 -6.85 -14.34 -4.11
N THR A 9 -6.44 -15.57 -4.44
CA THR A 9 -6.96 -16.72 -3.71
C THR A 9 -6.15 -16.91 -2.44
N ILE A 10 -6.81 -17.23 -1.33
CA ILE A 10 -6.18 -17.40 -0.03
C ILE A 10 -5.42 -18.72 -0.05
N ALA A 11 -4.18 -18.72 -0.53
CA ALA A 11 -3.30 -19.87 -0.34
C ALA A 11 -2.82 -19.84 1.12
N THR A 12 -3.22 -20.84 1.89
CA THR A 12 -2.80 -21.06 3.28
C THR A 12 -1.32 -21.43 3.30
N ALA A 13 -0.44 -20.43 3.29
CA ALA A 13 0.98 -20.70 3.47
C ALA A 13 1.27 -21.01 4.94
N PRO A 14 1.91 -22.14 5.28
CA PRO A 14 2.41 -22.38 6.63
C PRO A 14 3.44 -21.30 6.95
N VAL A 15 3.26 -20.67 8.10
CA VAL A 15 4.02 -19.49 8.47
C VAL A 15 5.45 -19.88 8.84
N THR A 16 6.45 -19.31 8.15
CA THR A 16 7.87 -19.42 8.54
C THR A 16 8.08 -18.71 9.88
N ARG A 17 8.58 -19.44 10.88
CA ARG A 17 8.91 -18.89 12.21
C ARG A 17 9.95 -17.78 12.05
N HIS A 18 9.57 -16.56 12.43
CA HIS A 18 10.50 -15.45 12.61
C HIS A 18 10.33 -14.90 14.02
N ASN A 19 11.47 -14.63 14.68
CA ASN A 19 11.50 -13.89 15.95
C ASN A 19 11.13 -12.42 15.66
N GLY A 20 9.84 -12.11 15.57
CA GLY A 20 9.38 -10.76 15.23
C GLY A 20 8.01 -10.41 15.80
N GLY A 21 7.57 -11.15 16.81
CA GLY A 21 6.31 -10.89 17.49
C GLY A 21 6.32 -9.68 18.40
N ILE A 22 5.18 -9.44 19.06
CA ILE A 22 5.05 -8.40 20.09
C ILE A 22 6.20 -8.53 21.10
N ALA A 23 6.91 -7.43 21.35
CA ALA A 23 8.06 -7.43 22.26
C ALA A 23 7.64 -7.85 23.68
N PRO A 24 8.47 -8.60 24.43
CA PRO A 24 8.17 -8.97 25.83
C PRO A 24 7.90 -7.78 26.75
N SER A 25 8.46 -6.60 26.43
CA SER A 25 8.25 -5.34 27.15
C SER A 25 6.92 -4.64 26.84
N SER A 26 6.11 -5.20 25.93
CA SER A 26 4.89 -4.54 25.46
C SER A 26 3.85 -4.43 26.57
N ARG A 27 3.22 -3.25 26.66
CA ARG A 27 2.06 -2.97 27.49
C ARG A 27 0.81 -3.16 26.64
N VAL A 28 0.09 -4.26 26.88
CA VAL A 28 -1.02 -4.69 26.02
C VAL A 28 -2.37 -4.31 26.63
N LEU A 29 -3.14 -3.50 25.91
CA LEU A 29 -4.54 -3.25 26.20
C LEU A 29 -5.40 -4.17 25.34
N VAL A 30 -6.34 -4.89 25.95
CA VAL A 30 -7.37 -5.66 25.23
C VAL A 30 -8.70 -4.94 25.36
N MET A 31 -9.30 -4.55 24.23
CA MET A 31 -10.56 -3.79 24.18
C MET A 31 -11.59 -4.46 23.25
N GLY A 32 -12.84 -3.97 23.29
CA GLY A 32 -13.94 -4.49 22.47
C GLY A 32 -14.49 -5.84 22.97
N GLY A 33 -15.54 -6.36 22.34
CA GLY A 33 -16.17 -7.64 22.70
C GLY A 33 -16.98 -7.62 24.01
N SER A 34 -17.53 -8.77 24.42
CA SER A 34 -18.16 -8.93 25.74
C SER A 34 -17.09 -9.07 26.83
N ALA A 35 -17.46 -8.81 28.10
CA ALA A 35 -16.55 -8.99 29.24
C ALA A 35 -16.03 -10.44 29.34
N GLU A 36 -16.90 -11.42 29.07
CA GLU A 36 -16.56 -12.85 29.03
C GLU A 36 -15.49 -13.15 27.97
N ARG A 37 -15.69 -12.69 26.73
CA ARG A 37 -14.72 -12.93 25.64
C ARG A 37 -13.41 -12.21 25.85
N ARG A 38 -13.43 -10.98 26.37
CA ARG A 38 -12.20 -10.31 26.80
C ARG A 38 -11.51 -11.11 27.90
N GLY A 39 -12.27 -11.71 28.82
CA GLY A 39 -11.77 -12.63 29.84
C GLY A 39 -10.93 -13.74 29.22
N VAL A 40 -11.50 -14.49 28.26
CA VAL A 40 -10.82 -15.58 27.54
C VAL A 40 -9.51 -15.13 26.91
N LEU A 41 -9.51 -14.00 26.19
CA LEU A 41 -8.29 -13.48 25.56
C LEU A 41 -7.26 -13.07 26.61
N THR A 42 -7.66 -12.29 27.62
CA THR A 42 -6.74 -11.76 28.63
C THR A 42 -6.16 -12.84 29.54
N GLU A 43 -6.92 -13.88 29.87
CA GLU A 43 -6.44 -15.02 30.66
C GLU A 43 -5.37 -15.80 29.89
N GLY A 44 -5.64 -16.18 28.63
CA GLY A 44 -4.67 -16.88 27.80
C GLY A 44 -3.41 -16.05 27.52
N LEU A 45 -3.55 -14.75 27.26
CA LEU A 45 -2.41 -13.84 27.08
C LEU A 45 -1.54 -13.78 28.36
N ARG A 46 -2.16 -13.65 29.55
CA ARG A 46 -1.43 -13.66 30.83
C ARG A 46 -0.72 -14.98 31.08
N ALA A 47 -1.35 -16.11 30.75
CA ALA A 47 -0.75 -17.43 30.89
C ALA A 47 0.50 -17.60 30.01
N GLN A 48 0.59 -16.87 28.89
CA GLN A 48 1.76 -16.79 28.02
C GLN A 48 2.76 -15.69 28.42
N GLY A 49 2.60 -15.09 29.61
CA GLY A 49 3.52 -14.08 30.16
C GLY A 49 3.37 -12.68 29.55
N ILE A 50 2.29 -12.41 28.81
CA ILE A 50 2.06 -11.10 28.20
C ILE A 50 1.56 -10.10 29.25
N ARG A 51 2.25 -8.95 29.34
CA ARG A 51 1.90 -7.88 30.28
C ARG A 51 0.68 -7.09 29.79
N LEU A 52 -0.41 -7.20 30.54
CA LEU A 52 -1.63 -6.45 30.29
C LEU A 52 -1.69 -5.14 31.09
N VAL A 53 -2.37 -4.13 30.53
CA VAL A 53 -2.70 -2.85 31.20
C VAL A 53 -4.21 -2.67 31.31
N GLY A 54 -4.65 -1.77 32.20
CA GLY A 54 -6.07 -1.59 32.55
C GLY A 54 -6.82 -0.69 31.59
N GLY A 55 -6.15 0.31 31.01
CA GLY A 55 -6.79 1.26 30.13
C GLY A 55 -5.84 2.04 29.21
N LEU A 56 -6.39 3.02 28.51
CA LEU A 56 -5.62 3.88 27.59
C LEU A 56 -4.70 4.85 28.35
N GLU A 57 -5.07 5.20 29.58
CA GLU A 57 -4.31 6.02 30.53
C GLU A 57 -2.95 5.39 30.90
N ASP A 58 -2.81 4.08 30.74
CA ASP A 58 -1.56 3.35 30.99
C ASP A 58 -0.58 3.42 29.80
N ASP A 59 -0.90 4.20 28.76
CA ASP A 59 -0.12 4.40 27.53
C ASP A 59 0.26 3.07 26.84
N PRO A 60 -0.71 2.26 26.41
CA PRO A 60 -0.43 0.96 25.83
C PRO A 60 0.47 1.07 24.59
N THR A 61 1.45 0.18 24.50
CA THR A 61 2.24 0.01 23.28
C THR A 61 1.55 -0.93 22.30
N THR A 62 0.61 -1.74 22.77
CA THR A 62 -0.18 -2.62 21.93
C THR A 62 -1.66 -2.49 22.26
N ILE A 63 -2.50 -2.30 21.25
CA ILE A 63 -3.95 -2.40 21.37
C ILE A 63 -4.40 -3.67 20.64
N ILE A 64 -5.04 -4.58 21.37
CA ILE A 64 -5.75 -5.73 20.84
C ILE A 64 -7.23 -5.39 20.84
N ASP A 65 -7.81 -5.27 19.65
CA ASP A 65 -9.18 -4.91 19.40
C ASP A 65 -9.99 -6.14 19.02
N ALA A 66 -10.77 -6.65 19.97
CA ALA A 66 -11.71 -7.76 19.79
C ALA A 66 -13.15 -7.26 19.58
N GLY A 67 -13.31 -6.03 19.11
CA GLY A 67 -14.58 -5.32 18.94
C GLY A 67 -15.63 -6.08 18.15
N VAL A 68 -15.24 -6.99 17.25
CA VAL A 68 -16.14 -7.82 16.43
C VAL A 68 -16.07 -9.32 16.68
N TRP A 69 -15.05 -9.80 17.42
CA TRP A 69 -14.81 -11.23 17.55
C TRP A 69 -15.96 -11.95 18.28
N GLY A 70 -16.57 -12.91 17.59
CA GLY A 70 -17.70 -13.71 18.02
C GLY A 70 -19.03 -12.95 18.13
N ARG A 71 -19.09 -11.65 17.87
CA ARG A 71 -20.32 -10.86 18.13
C ARG A 71 -21.48 -11.43 17.34
N ALA A 72 -22.64 -11.60 17.98
CA ALA A 72 -23.81 -12.15 17.31
C ALA A 72 -24.55 -11.10 16.47
N ASP A 73 -24.61 -9.86 16.94
CA ASP A 73 -25.30 -8.75 16.27
C ASP A 73 -24.54 -8.21 15.04
N SER A 74 -25.26 -7.40 14.25
CA SER A 74 -24.77 -6.76 13.03
C SER A 74 -24.39 -5.28 13.23
N ASP A 75 -24.39 -4.79 14.48
CA ASP A 75 -24.03 -3.41 14.80
C ASP A 75 -22.50 -3.24 14.82
N TRP A 76 -21.98 -2.75 13.71
CA TRP A 76 -20.57 -2.41 13.58
C TRP A 76 -20.24 -1.00 14.07
N ARG A 77 -21.22 -0.10 14.25
CA ARG A 77 -20.96 1.33 14.50
C ARG A 77 -20.49 1.58 15.92
N THR A 78 -21.14 0.96 16.90
CA THR A 78 -20.75 1.10 18.31
C THR A 78 -19.30 0.67 18.56
N PRO A 79 -18.89 -0.57 18.23
CA PRO A 79 -17.50 -0.98 18.41
C PRO A 79 -16.53 -0.18 17.52
N PHE A 80 -16.93 0.23 16.30
CA PHE A 80 -16.10 1.09 15.47
C PHE A 80 -15.80 2.46 16.12
N ARG A 81 -16.79 3.08 16.76
CA ARG A 81 -16.59 4.36 17.49
C ARG A 81 -15.59 4.19 18.63
N GLU A 82 -15.66 3.08 19.35
CA GLU A 82 -14.71 2.75 20.42
C GLU A 82 -13.29 2.59 19.86
N THR A 83 -13.12 1.85 18.77
CA THR A 83 -11.84 1.69 18.07
C THR A 83 -11.25 3.03 17.65
N ILE A 84 -12.03 3.89 17.00
CA ILE A 84 -11.56 5.21 16.54
C ILE A 84 -11.22 6.12 17.73
N ALA A 85 -11.99 6.06 18.81
CA ALA A 85 -11.67 6.81 20.04
C ALA A 85 -10.34 6.35 20.64
N ALA A 86 -10.09 5.04 20.72
CA ALA A 86 -8.85 4.48 21.23
C ALA A 86 -7.63 4.87 20.37
N LEU A 87 -7.73 4.74 19.05
CA LEU A 87 -6.67 5.14 18.12
C LEU A 87 -6.33 6.64 18.24
N ARG A 88 -7.36 7.50 18.36
CA ARG A 88 -7.13 8.94 18.61
C ARG A 88 -6.47 9.20 19.96
N ALA A 89 -6.88 8.50 21.02
CA ALA A 89 -6.32 8.68 22.35
C ALA A 89 -4.82 8.38 22.42
N VAL A 90 -4.36 7.32 21.75
CA VAL A 90 -2.93 6.98 21.68
C VAL A 90 -2.17 7.76 20.59
N GLY A 91 -2.88 8.52 19.75
CA GLY A 91 -2.29 9.12 18.56
C GLY A 91 -1.10 10.04 18.84
N GLY A 92 -1.10 10.75 19.97
CA GLY A 92 0.02 11.61 20.36
C GLY A 92 1.30 10.82 20.68
N SER A 93 1.21 9.75 21.48
CA SER A 93 2.38 8.94 21.86
C SER A 93 2.86 8.08 20.70
N TRP A 94 1.95 7.52 19.90
CA TRP A 94 2.31 6.68 18.75
C TRP A 94 2.90 7.50 17.59
N ALA A 95 2.37 8.69 17.30
CA ALA A 95 2.88 9.54 16.23
C ALA A 95 4.26 10.15 16.52
N SER A 96 4.61 10.36 17.79
CA SER A 96 5.90 10.92 18.20
C SER A 96 7.01 9.87 18.32
N GLY A 97 6.65 8.59 18.40
CA GLY A 97 7.60 7.51 18.51
C GLY A 97 8.46 7.34 17.26
N GLN A 98 9.74 7.03 17.46
CA GLN A 98 10.72 6.83 16.39
C GLN A 98 11.15 5.38 16.21
N THR A 99 10.97 4.54 17.24
CA THR A 99 11.32 3.12 17.20
C THR A 99 10.27 2.36 16.42
N TYR A 100 10.67 1.77 15.30
CA TYR A 100 9.77 0.98 14.46
C TYR A 100 9.36 -0.31 15.18
N GLY A 101 8.10 -0.72 15.03
CA GLY A 101 7.57 -1.93 15.67
C GLY A 101 7.31 -1.81 17.17
N ARG A 102 7.62 -0.67 17.79
CA ARG A 102 7.29 -0.41 19.20
C ARG A 102 5.78 -0.44 19.45
N TYR A 103 5.00 0.05 18.50
CA TYR A 103 3.56 0.14 18.61
C TYR A 103 2.88 -0.91 17.74
N THR A 104 1.78 -1.49 18.21
CA THR A 104 1.04 -2.50 17.46
C THR A 104 -0.46 -2.36 17.67
N TYR A 105 -1.22 -2.32 16.58
CA TYR A 105 -2.67 -2.47 16.62
C TYR A 105 -3.04 -3.84 16.03
N VAL A 106 -3.79 -4.63 16.80
CA VAL A 106 -4.22 -5.98 16.44
C VAL A 106 -5.73 -6.00 16.32
N ALA A 107 -6.24 -6.28 15.13
CA ALA A 107 -7.64 -6.64 14.91
C ALA A 107 -7.83 -8.14 15.14
N VAL A 108 -8.66 -8.51 16.11
CA VAL A 108 -9.09 -9.91 16.31
C VAL A 108 -10.44 -10.09 15.63
N VAL A 109 -10.51 -11.01 14.67
CA VAL A 109 -11.72 -11.28 13.89
C VAL A 109 -12.06 -12.76 13.92
N GLY A 110 -13.32 -13.11 13.65
CA GLY A 110 -13.75 -14.51 13.59
C GLY A 110 -13.21 -15.23 12.34
N GLY A 111 -12.69 -16.44 12.54
CA GLY A 111 -12.23 -17.34 11.50
C GLY A 111 -13.37 -18.06 10.76
N VAL A 112 -13.07 -18.57 9.56
CA VAL A 112 -14.02 -19.23 8.65
C VAL A 112 -14.36 -20.67 9.07
N SER A 113 -13.80 -21.19 10.16
CA SER A 113 -13.82 -22.62 10.46
C SER A 113 -15.22 -23.22 10.71
N ASN A 114 -16.25 -22.43 11.05
CA ASN A 114 -17.61 -22.92 11.29
C ASN A 114 -18.74 -22.08 10.64
N GLY A 115 -18.42 -21.15 9.72
CA GLY A 115 -19.45 -20.29 9.12
C GLY A 115 -18.93 -19.31 8.07
N ALA A 116 -19.86 -18.63 7.39
CA ALA A 116 -19.53 -17.60 6.42
C ALA A 116 -18.81 -16.41 7.08
N PRO A 117 -17.73 -15.88 6.48
CA PRO A 117 -17.06 -14.70 7.00
C PRO A 117 -18.02 -13.52 7.07
N ARG A 118 -18.15 -12.93 8.27
CA ARG A 118 -18.98 -11.75 8.50
C ARG A 118 -18.36 -10.52 7.84
N ALA A 119 -19.17 -9.77 7.09
CA ALA A 119 -18.70 -8.62 6.32
C ALA A 119 -17.95 -7.59 7.18
N GLU A 120 -18.45 -7.39 8.40
CA GLU A 120 -18.00 -6.38 9.34
C GLU A 120 -16.56 -6.63 9.79
N HIS A 121 -16.09 -7.88 9.77
CA HIS A 121 -14.70 -8.23 10.09
C HIS A 121 -13.71 -7.54 9.13
N GLY A 122 -14.12 -7.30 7.89
CA GLY A 122 -13.30 -6.56 6.93
C GLY A 122 -13.06 -5.10 7.33
N ILE A 123 -13.92 -4.49 8.15
CA ILE A 123 -13.69 -3.15 8.69
C ILE A 123 -12.39 -3.15 9.51
N TRP A 124 -12.30 -4.01 10.52
CA TRP A 124 -11.13 -4.10 11.40
C TRP A 124 -9.89 -4.59 10.68
N SER A 125 -10.05 -5.55 9.75
CA SER A 125 -8.95 -6.02 8.90
C SER A 125 -8.34 -4.88 8.09
N GLY A 126 -9.17 -4.08 7.41
CA GLY A 126 -8.74 -2.93 6.63
C GLY A 126 -8.18 -1.79 7.48
N LEU A 127 -8.73 -1.55 8.68
CA LEU A 127 -8.18 -0.60 9.65
C LEU A 127 -6.75 -0.99 10.05
N ALA A 128 -6.56 -2.23 10.48
CA ALA A 128 -5.26 -2.71 10.94
C ALA A 128 -4.20 -2.58 9.84
N LYS A 129 -4.49 -3.04 8.62
CA LYS A 129 -3.58 -2.95 7.48
C LYS A 129 -3.13 -1.51 7.18
N SER A 130 -3.96 -0.52 7.48
CA SER A 130 -3.70 0.90 7.22
C SER A 130 -3.15 1.69 8.41
N VAL A 131 -3.05 1.11 9.62
CA VAL A 131 -2.64 1.85 10.83
C VAL A 131 -1.26 2.51 10.68
N ALA A 132 -0.32 1.82 9.99
CA ALA A 132 1.02 2.32 9.71
C ALA A 132 1.06 3.53 8.76
N ARG A 133 -0.08 3.89 8.14
CA ARG A 133 -0.21 5.13 7.35
C ARG A 133 -0.54 6.34 8.22
N GLU A 134 -1.21 6.12 9.34
CA GLU A 134 -1.49 7.17 10.34
C GLU A 134 -0.34 7.31 11.34
N TYR A 135 0.21 6.17 11.79
CA TYR A 135 1.29 6.06 12.77
C TYR A 135 2.45 5.24 12.18
N PRO A 136 3.42 5.87 11.49
CA PRO A 136 4.43 5.15 10.70
C PRO A 136 5.27 4.10 11.43
N THR A 137 5.49 4.26 12.73
CA THR A 137 6.25 3.32 13.55
C THR A 137 5.41 2.16 14.09
N ALA A 138 4.09 2.23 13.96
CA ALA A 138 3.18 1.18 14.38
C ALA A 138 3.06 0.06 13.33
N ILE A 139 2.80 -1.15 13.81
CA ILE A 139 2.51 -2.31 12.98
C ILE A 139 1.03 -2.68 13.12
N GLY A 140 0.36 -2.85 11.99
CA GLY A 140 -0.98 -3.42 11.91
C GLY A 140 -0.93 -4.95 11.85
N ARG A 141 -1.78 -5.60 12.65
CA ARG A 141 -1.97 -7.05 12.63
C ARG A 141 -3.45 -7.40 12.58
N VAL A 142 -3.77 -8.48 11.88
CA VAL A 142 -5.09 -9.10 11.80
C VAL A 142 -4.91 -10.56 12.22
N VAL A 143 -5.63 -10.98 13.24
CA VAL A 143 -5.62 -12.36 13.72
C VAL A 143 -7.03 -12.91 13.63
N GLU A 144 -7.25 -13.85 12.72
CA GLU A 144 -8.49 -14.61 12.63
C GLU A 144 -8.42 -15.80 13.61
N LEU A 145 -9.35 -15.87 14.56
CA LEU A 145 -9.44 -16.93 15.57
C LEU A 145 -10.78 -17.65 15.50
N PRO A 146 -10.88 -18.94 15.87
CA PRO A 146 -12.16 -19.61 16.00
C PRO A 146 -13.01 -18.91 17.08
N GLU A 147 -14.27 -18.61 16.79
CA GLU A 147 -15.12 -17.80 17.68
C GLU A 147 -15.49 -18.52 19.00
N ASP A 148 -15.47 -19.86 18.97
CA ASP A 148 -15.85 -20.72 20.10
C ASP A 148 -14.64 -21.34 20.81
N ALA A 149 -13.40 -20.93 20.46
CA ALA A 149 -12.19 -21.49 21.07
C ALA A 149 -12.02 -21.03 22.52
N ALA A 150 -12.09 -21.98 23.45
CA ALA A 150 -11.85 -21.75 24.88
C ALA A 150 -10.41 -21.28 25.19
N ASP A 151 -9.46 -21.62 24.32
CA ASP A 151 -8.04 -21.27 24.41
C ASP A 151 -7.65 -20.10 23.49
N ALA A 152 -8.62 -19.30 23.00
CA ALA A 152 -8.38 -18.23 22.04
C ALA A 152 -7.27 -17.24 22.46
N GLY A 153 -7.11 -16.95 23.76
CA GLY A 153 -6.03 -16.11 24.25
C GLY A 153 -4.63 -16.70 24.03
N THR A 154 -4.49 -18.03 24.17
CA THR A 154 -3.25 -18.77 23.88
C THR A 154 -2.97 -18.79 22.38
N LEU A 155 -4.00 -19.04 21.56
CA LEU A 155 -3.89 -19.00 20.09
C LEU A 155 -3.46 -17.60 19.61
N LEU A 156 -4.04 -16.55 20.20
CA LEU A 156 -3.68 -15.17 19.93
C LEU A 156 -2.22 -14.88 20.28
N ALA A 157 -1.78 -15.27 21.48
CA ALA A 157 -0.38 -15.12 21.89
C ALA A 157 0.57 -15.85 20.92
N HIS A 158 0.25 -17.07 20.52
CA HIS A 158 1.01 -17.85 19.55
C HIS A 158 1.11 -17.13 18.20
N ALA A 159 -0.01 -16.62 17.66
CA ALA A 159 -0.03 -15.85 16.42
C ALA A 159 0.79 -14.55 16.49
N LEU A 160 0.74 -13.87 17.64
CA LEU A 160 1.43 -12.61 17.86
C LEU A 160 2.93 -12.77 18.10
N THR A 161 3.39 -13.94 18.55
CA THR A 161 4.80 -14.20 18.87
C THR A 161 5.56 -14.95 17.78
N SER A 162 4.85 -15.73 16.95
CA SER A 162 5.48 -16.65 16.00
C SER A 162 5.80 -16.07 14.63
N THR A 163 5.26 -14.88 14.32
CA THR A 163 5.35 -14.29 12.97
C THR A 163 5.12 -12.78 12.93
N MET A 164 5.63 -12.17 11.86
CA MET A 164 5.39 -10.78 11.47
C MET A 164 4.33 -10.59 10.37
N ALA A 165 3.72 -11.69 9.89
CA ALA A 165 2.69 -11.60 8.87
C ALA A 165 1.53 -10.68 9.34
N ILE A 166 1.14 -9.74 8.49
CA ILE A 166 0.09 -8.75 8.82
C ILE A 166 -1.24 -9.46 9.07
N GLU A 167 -1.59 -10.44 8.26
CA GLU A 167 -2.84 -11.19 8.38
C GLU A 167 -2.54 -12.66 8.62
N VAL A 168 -3.07 -13.20 9.72
CA VAL A 168 -2.85 -14.58 10.14
C VAL A 168 -4.18 -15.18 10.57
N ARG A 169 -4.45 -16.41 10.13
CA ARG A 169 -5.52 -17.25 10.65
C ARG A 169 -4.93 -18.34 11.52
N HIS A 170 -5.50 -18.50 12.71
CA HIS A 170 -5.29 -19.68 13.54
C HIS A 170 -6.57 -20.52 13.51
N ASP A 171 -6.48 -21.77 13.07
CA ASP A 171 -7.63 -22.70 13.02
C ASP A 171 -7.79 -23.55 14.31
N GLY A 172 -7.06 -23.20 15.37
CA GLY A 172 -6.90 -24.02 16.58
C GLY A 172 -5.66 -24.92 16.59
N HIS A 173 -5.05 -25.19 15.44
CA HIS A 173 -3.90 -26.10 15.32
C HIS A 173 -2.71 -25.49 14.56
N THR A 174 -3.00 -24.80 13.47
CA THR A 174 -2.02 -24.26 12.54
C THR A 174 -2.21 -22.76 12.35
N LEU A 175 -1.09 -22.08 12.07
CA LEU A 175 -1.08 -20.70 11.62
C LEU A 175 -0.94 -20.67 10.10
N SER A 176 -1.81 -19.90 9.45
CA SER A 176 -1.76 -19.66 8.00
C SER A 176 -1.88 -18.18 7.70
N THR A 177 -1.34 -17.73 6.57
CA THR A 177 -1.47 -16.34 6.09
C THR A 177 -2.04 -16.34 4.67
N PRO A 178 -2.92 -15.40 4.30
CA PRO A 178 -3.38 -15.27 2.92
C PRO A 178 -2.24 -14.86 1.98
N LEU A 179 -2.06 -15.62 0.89
CA LEU A 179 -1.06 -15.35 -0.14
C LEU A 179 -1.74 -15.29 -1.51
N ALA A 180 -1.59 -14.16 -2.24
CA ALA A 180 -2.05 -14.07 -3.63
C ALA A 180 -1.34 -15.09 -4.53
N VAL A 181 -2.05 -15.66 -5.50
CA VAL A 181 -1.48 -16.59 -6.47
C VAL A 181 -2.06 -16.34 -7.87
N THR A 182 -1.23 -16.42 -8.91
CA THR A 182 -1.76 -16.38 -10.29
C THR A 182 -2.72 -17.55 -10.52
N ARG A 183 -3.95 -17.28 -10.96
CA ARG A 183 -4.92 -18.31 -11.30
C ARG A 183 -4.59 -18.96 -12.64
N SER A 184 -4.91 -20.25 -12.75
CA SER A 184 -4.96 -20.98 -14.03
C SER A 184 -6.06 -20.45 -14.93
N ALA A 185 -6.12 -20.87 -16.20
CA ALA A 185 -7.17 -20.46 -17.13
C ALA A 185 -8.58 -20.69 -16.52
N ILE A 186 -9.38 -19.63 -16.45
CA ILE A 186 -10.73 -19.67 -15.90
C ILE A 186 -11.69 -19.94 -17.04
N ARG A 187 -12.64 -20.84 -16.82
CA ARG A 187 -13.71 -21.09 -17.78
C ARG A 187 -14.54 -19.81 -17.94
N THR A 188 -14.70 -19.36 -19.17
CA THR A 188 -15.73 -18.36 -19.50
C THR A 188 -17.09 -18.96 -19.14
N ALA A 189 -17.79 -18.37 -18.18
CA ALA A 189 -19.13 -18.78 -17.80
C ALA A 189 -20.10 -18.46 -18.94
N ARG A 190 -20.05 -17.22 -19.43
CA ARG A 190 -20.84 -16.75 -20.58
C ARG A 190 -20.27 -15.46 -21.15
N ARG A 191 -20.72 -15.08 -22.35
CA ARG A 191 -20.54 -13.73 -22.88
C ARG A 191 -21.78 -12.89 -22.61
N LEU A 192 -21.58 -11.64 -22.23
CA LEU A 192 -22.67 -10.69 -21.96
C LEU A 192 -23.16 -10.07 -23.27
N GLY A 193 -24.47 -9.92 -23.41
CA GLY A 193 -25.07 -9.36 -24.62
C GLY A 193 -26.52 -8.91 -24.44
N ARG A 194 -27.30 -8.97 -25.52
CA ARG A 194 -28.67 -8.39 -25.60
C ARG A 194 -29.72 -9.04 -24.72
N ALA A 195 -29.48 -10.26 -24.25
CA ALA A 195 -30.36 -10.94 -23.31
C ALA A 195 -30.12 -10.52 -21.86
N ASP A 196 -29.05 -9.75 -21.60
CA ASP A 196 -28.58 -9.47 -20.25
C ASP A 196 -29.01 -8.09 -19.77
N THR A 197 -29.41 -8.04 -18.50
CA THR A 197 -29.67 -6.80 -17.78
C THR A 197 -28.72 -6.69 -16.60
N ILE A 198 -28.00 -5.58 -16.52
CA ILE A 198 -27.03 -5.30 -15.45
C ILE A 198 -27.49 -4.10 -14.64
N VAL A 199 -27.50 -4.25 -13.32
CA VAL A 199 -27.78 -3.16 -12.38
C VAL A 199 -26.49 -2.80 -11.66
N MET A 200 -26.05 -1.55 -11.81
CA MET A 200 -24.79 -1.07 -11.22
C MET A 200 -25.02 0.11 -10.30
N THR A 201 -24.69 -0.04 -9.03
CA THR A 201 -24.67 1.11 -8.11
C THR A 201 -23.42 1.95 -8.33
N GLY A 202 -23.57 3.28 -8.36
CA GLY A 202 -22.44 4.18 -8.56
C GLY A 202 -21.85 4.18 -9.98
N GLY A 203 -22.61 3.81 -11.02
CA GLY A 203 -22.12 3.69 -12.40
C GLY A 203 -22.24 4.94 -13.27
N ALA A 204 -22.77 6.04 -12.73
CA ALA A 204 -23.04 7.26 -13.50
C ALA A 204 -21.80 8.05 -13.98
N ARG A 205 -20.65 7.84 -13.33
CA ARG A 205 -19.40 8.58 -13.56
C ARG A 205 -18.19 7.67 -13.30
N GLY A 206 -17.01 8.16 -13.65
CA GLY A 206 -15.76 7.48 -13.31
C GLY A 206 -15.63 6.11 -13.99
N ILE A 207 -14.97 5.18 -13.31
CA ILE A 207 -14.68 3.83 -13.82
C ILE A 207 -15.96 3.02 -14.09
N GLY A 208 -17.01 3.22 -13.26
CA GLY A 208 -18.29 2.54 -13.45
C GLY A 208 -19.00 2.98 -14.74
N TYR A 209 -18.89 4.26 -15.11
CA TYR A 209 -19.44 4.74 -16.38
C TYR A 209 -18.66 4.20 -17.58
N ALA A 210 -17.34 4.13 -17.49
CA ALA A 210 -16.51 3.54 -18.54
C ALA A 210 -16.88 2.08 -18.80
N LEU A 211 -17.09 1.30 -17.73
CA LEU A 211 -17.59 -0.08 -17.83
C LEU A 211 -19.01 -0.13 -18.40
N ALA A 212 -19.94 0.70 -17.91
CA ALA A 212 -21.34 0.70 -18.33
C ALA A 212 -21.50 0.99 -19.83
N VAL A 213 -20.74 1.95 -20.36
CA VAL A 213 -20.73 2.28 -21.80
C VAL A 213 -20.26 1.08 -22.62
N GLU A 214 -19.18 0.43 -22.21
CA GLU A 214 -18.62 -0.70 -22.95
C GLU A 214 -19.55 -1.92 -22.94
N LEU A 215 -20.21 -2.21 -21.80
CA LEU A 215 -21.24 -3.25 -21.73
C LEU A 215 -22.45 -2.91 -22.62
N ALA A 216 -22.90 -1.65 -22.63
CA ALA A 216 -24.02 -1.23 -23.46
C ALA A 216 -23.67 -1.28 -24.96
N ARG A 217 -22.43 -1.00 -25.36
CA ARG A 217 -21.93 -1.17 -26.74
C ARG A 217 -21.98 -2.62 -27.21
N ARG A 218 -21.83 -3.58 -26.29
CA ARG A 218 -21.99 -5.02 -26.56
C ARG A 218 -23.46 -5.46 -26.64
N GLY A 219 -24.39 -4.52 -26.43
CA GLY A 219 -25.82 -4.71 -26.53
C GLY A 219 -26.50 -5.06 -25.22
N THR A 220 -25.79 -5.09 -24.09
CA THR A 220 -26.37 -5.33 -22.77
C THR A 220 -27.18 -4.13 -22.30
N ARG A 221 -28.31 -4.39 -21.64
CA ARG A 221 -29.09 -3.34 -20.97
C ARG A 221 -28.42 -3.00 -19.65
N VAL A 222 -27.99 -1.75 -19.47
CA VAL A 222 -27.28 -1.32 -18.25
C VAL A 222 -28.08 -0.25 -17.52
N ILE A 223 -28.47 -0.52 -16.28
CA ILE A 223 -29.05 0.47 -15.37
C ILE A 223 -27.99 0.88 -14.36
N VAL A 224 -27.52 2.13 -14.44
CA VAL A 224 -26.63 2.70 -13.43
C VAL A 224 -27.42 3.50 -12.39
N SER A 225 -26.98 3.53 -11.14
CA SER A 225 -27.65 4.30 -10.10
C SER A 225 -26.75 5.27 -9.33
N GLY A 226 -27.39 6.28 -8.73
CA GLY A 226 -26.77 7.28 -7.89
C GLY A 226 -27.80 8.01 -7.02
N ARG A 227 -27.32 8.76 -6.01
CA ARG A 227 -28.20 9.42 -5.03
C ARG A 227 -28.93 10.65 -5.57
N ASP A 228 -28.35 11.27 -6.59
CA ASP A 228 -28.79 12.57 -7.09
C ASP A 228 -29.95 12.42 -8.09
N ASP A 229 -30.90 13.35 -8.08
CA ASP A 229 -32.03 13.36 -9.01
C ASP A 229 -31.72 14.14 -10.29
N HIS A 230 -31.39 13.44 -11.38
CA HIS A 230 -30.99 14.09 -12.62
C HIS A 230 -32.11 14.89 -13.31
N HIS A 231 -33.39 14.62 -13.01
CA HIS A 231 -34.51 15.34 -13.64
C HIS A 231 -34.60 16.78 -13.14
N GLU A 232 -34.45 16.98 -11.83
CA GLU A 232 -34.44 18.31 -11.21
C GLU A 232 -33.32 19.18 -11.78
N PHE A 233 -32.13 18.62 -11.98
CA PHE A 233 -30.95 19.39 -12.37
C PHE A 233 -30.88 19.73 -13.86
N ARG A 234 -31.60 19.03 -14.74
CA ARG A 234 -31.56 19.31 -16.18
C ARG A 234 -32.18 20.67 -16.54
N ALA A 235 -33.11 21.16 -15.73
CA ALA A 235 -33.76 22.44 -15.93
C ALA A 235 -32.88 23.64 -15.52
N GLU A 236 -31.92 23.41 -14.63
CA GLU A 236 -31.07 24.43 -14.02
C GLU A 236 -30.18 25.18 -15.03
N ALA A 237 -30.05 26.49 -14.85
CA ALA A 237 -29.25 27.33 -15.73
C ALA A 237 -27.76 26.95 -15.72
N TRP A 238 -27.20 26.62 -14.54
CA TRP A 238 -25.79 26.24 -14.39
C TRP A 238 -25.45 24.91 -15.06
N ALA A 239 -26.44 24.04 -15.30
CA ALA A 239 -26.23 22.76 -15.99
C ALA A 239 -26.00 22.94 -17.51
N LYS A 240 -26.48 24.06 -18.08
CA LYS A 240 -26.40 24.37 -19.52
C LYS A 240 -25.21 25.25 -19.89
N LEU A 241 -24.48 25.77 -18.92
CA LEU A 241 -23.29 26.60 -19.17
C LEU A 241 -22.19 25.78 -19.86
N ASP A 242 -21.36 26.44 -20.65
CA ASP A 242 -20.06 25.89 -21.02
C ASP A 242 -19.11 25.91 -19.81
N GLU A 243 -17.90 25.34 -19.99
CA GLU A 243 -16.93 25.27 -18.89
C GLU A 243 -16.47 26.67 -18.44
N ALA A 244 -16.26 27.58 -19.39
CA ALA A 244 -15.86 28.95 -19.09
C ALA A 244 -16.90 29.69 -18.24
N GLY A 245 -18.19 29.58 -18.61
CA GLY A 245 -19.30 30.16 -17.87
C GLY A 245 -19.48 29.54 -16.48
N PHE A 246 -19.34 28.22 -16.37
CA PHE A 246 -19.41 27.53 -15.08
C PHE A 246 -18.27 27.94 -14.13
N GLN A 247 -17.04 28.04 -14.64
CA GLN A 247 -15.89 28.53 -13.86
C GLN A 247 -16.02 30.00 -13.49
N LYS A 248 -16.59 30.84 -14.36
CA LYS A 248 -16.89 32.24 -14.03
C LYS A 248 -17.88 32.33 -12.86
N GLN A 249 -18.96 31.55 -12.87
CA GLN A 249 -19.91 31.49 -11.76
C GLN A 249 -19.25 31.00 -10.48
N TYR A 250 -18.37 30.00 -10.56
CA TYR A 250 -17.65 29.50 -9.40
C TYR A 250 -16.76 30.57 -8.76
N ARG A 251 -15.96 31.28 -9.59
CA ARG A 251 -15.12 32.39 -9.11
C ARG A 251 -15.94 33.51 -8.48
N SER A 252 -17.06 33.90 -9.11
CA SER A 252 -17.96 34.91 -8.53
C SER A 252 -18.48 34.45 -7.17
N ALA A 253 -18.99 33.21 -7.07
CA ALA A 253 -19.50 32.68 -5.81
C ALA A 253 -18.43 32.59 -4.70
N LEU A 254 -17.16 32.38 -5.05
CA LEU A 254 -16.04 32.43 -4.11
C LEU A 254 -15.74 33.86 -3.64
N ILE A 255 -15.83 34.84 -4.53
CA ILE A 255 -15.63 36.27 -4.20
C ILE A 255 -16.78 36.78 -3.32
N ASP A 256 -18.01 36.40 -3.65
CA ASP A 256 -19.23 36.83 -2.95
C ASP A 256 -19.46 36.06 -1.63
N ALA A 257 -18.63 35.05 -1.34
CA ALA A 257 -18.76 34.23 -0.15
C ALA A 257 -18.50 35.06 1.12
N LYS A 258 -19.48 35.05 2.03
CA LYS A 258 -19.30 35.61 3.38
C LYS A 258 -18.13 34.91 4.11
N PRO A 259 -17.50 35.56 5.12
CA PRO A 259 -16.49 34.91 5.96
C PRO A 259 -16.97 33.55 6.48
N GLY A 260 -16.17 32.50 6.25
CA GLY A 260 -16.54 31.10 6.58
C GLY A 260 -17.39 30.37 5.53
N GLY A 261 -17.91 31.04 4.50
CA GLY A 261 -18.78 30.46 3.46
C GLY A 261 -18.06 29.70 2.34
N ILE A 262 -16.74 29.87 2.20
CA ILE A 262 -15.95 29.28 1.10
C ILE A 262 -16.11 27.75 1.02
N ALA A 263 -16.10 27.06 2.17
CA ALA A 263 -16.24 25.60 2.21
C ALA A 263 -17.61 25.13 1.69
N ALA A 264 -18.68 25.87 2.00
CA ALA A 264 -20.01 25.58 1.51
C ALA A 264 -20.11 25.80 -0.01
N VAL A 265 -19.52 26.90 -0.52
CA VAL A 265 -19.43 27.18 -1.95
C VAL A 265 -18.67 26.07 -2.68
N ARG A 266 -17.50 25.66 -2.17
CA ARG A 266 -16.73 24.53 -2.72
C ARG A 266 -17.57 23.25 -2.80
N LYS A 267 -18.20 22.87 -1.69
CA LYS A 267 -19.04 21.67 -1.61
C LYS A 267 -20.21 21.68 -2.61
N GLU A 268 -20.85 22.84 -2.77
CA GLU A 268 -21.94 22.99 -3.73
C GLU A 268 -21.45 22.93 -5.18
N PHE A 269 -20.34 23.58 -5.52
CA PHE A 269 -19.78 23.50 -6.88
C PHE A 269 -19.20 22.13 -7.21
N GLU A 270 -18.64 21.41 -6.23
CA GLU A 270 -18.29 19.99 -6.40
C GLU A 270 -19.54 19.15 -6.73
N ARG A 271 -20.67 19.38 -6.04
CA ARG A 271 -21.95 18.72 -6.35
C ARG A 271 -22.42 19.03 -7.77
N ARG A 272 -22.43 20.31 -8.16
CA ARG A 272 -22.80 20.74 -9.53
C ARG A 272 -21.89 20.17 -10.60
N THR A 273 -20.59 20.11 -10.36
CA THR A 273 -19.61 19.49 -11.26
C THR A 273 -19.93 18.01 -11.49
N ARG A 274 -20.22 17.27 -10.41
CA ARG A 274 -20.67 15.86 -10.51
C ARG A 274 -21.97 15.74 -11.31
N MET A 275 -22.91 16.66 -11.15
CA MET A 275 -24.18 16.64 -11.89
C MET A 275 -24.02 16.96 -13.37
N ARG A 276 -23.18 17.94 -13.72
CA ARG A 276 -22.83 18.23 -15.12
C ARG A 276 -22.21 17.00 -15.80
N ALA A 277 -21.30 16.30 -15.12
CA ALA A 277 -20.70 15.08 -15.63
C ALA A 277 -21.75 13.97 -15.86
N LEU A 278 -22.66 13.73 -14.90
CA LEU A 278 -23.77 12.78 -15.06
C LEU A 278 -24.64 13.12 -16.27
N LEU A 279 -25.09 14.37 -16.40
CA LEU A 279 -25.95 14.80 -17.50
C LEU A 279 -25.25 14.67 -18.87
N SER A 280 -23.97 15.06 -18.93
CA SER A 280 -23.14 14.92 -20.13
C SER A 280 -22.98 13.46 -20.54
N ASN A 281 -22.72 12.58 -19.58
CA ASN A 281 -22.58 11.14 -19.78
C ASN A 281 -23.88 10.51 -20.32
N LEU A 282 -25.03 10.80 -19.71
CA LEU A 282 -26.32 10.28 -20.20
C LEU A 282 -26.65 10.81 -21.60
N ALA A 283 -26.35 12.08 -21.89
CA ALA A 283 -26.53 12.64 -23.22
C ALA A 283 -25.60 11.98 -24.26
N ALA A 284 -24.36 11.66 -23.88
CA ALA A 284 -23.41 10.96 -24.74
C ALA A 284 -23.87 9.53 -25.06
N ALA A 285 -24.26 8.76 -24.03
CA ALA A 285 -24.78 7.40 -24.21
C ALA A 285 -26.04 7.38 -25.10
N LYS A 286 -26.96 8.35 -24.90
CA LYS A 286 -28.14 8.49 -25.74
C LYS A 286 -27.82 8.83 -27.20
N ARG A 287 -26.86 9.74 -27.45
CA ARG A 287 -26.42 10.08 -28.83
C ARG A 287 -25.83 8.88 -29.56
N GLU A 288 -25.18 7.99 -28.82
CA GLU A 288 -24.61 6.75 -29.36
C GLU A 288 -25.67 5.63 -29.51
N GLY A 289 -26.88 5.81 -28.99
CA GLY A 289 -27.96 4.83 -29.07
C GLY A 289 -27.81 3.65 -28.10
N LEU A 290 -27.06 3.84 -27.01
CA LEU A 290 -26.81 2.81 -26.01
C LEU A 290 -28.03 2.61 -25.09
N ASP A 291 -28.31 1.36 -24.73
CA ASP A 291 -29.31 1.01 -23.69
C ASP A 291 -28.70 1.17 -22.28
N LEU A 292 -28.41 2.43 -21.94
CA LEU A 292 -27.83 2.86 -20.67
C LEU A 292 -28.78 3.82 -19.97
N GLY A 293 -29.43 3.33 -18.91
CA GLY A 293 -30.38 4.07 -18.09
C GLY A 293 -29.78 4.55 -16.77
N TYR A 294 -30.37 5.61 -16.20
CA TYR A 294 -30.05 6.07 -14.84
C TYR A 294 -31.26 5.99 -13.94
N GLU A 295 -31.09 5.39 -12.77
CA GLU A 295 -32.11 5.33 -11.72
C GLU A 295 -31.60 5.96 -10.43
N ARG A 296 -32.43 6.79 -9.79
CA ARG A 296 -32.09 7.35 -8.48
C ARG A 296 -32.17 6.24 -7.42
N CYS A 297 -31.09 6.07 -6.68
CA CYS A 297 -30.98 5.11 -5.59
C CYS A 297 -29.97 5.60 -4.56
N ASP A 298 -30.41 5.71 -3.30
CA ASP A 298 -29.47 5.73 -2.18
C ASP A 298 -29.25 4.30 -1.71
N VAL A 299 -28.08 3.75 -2.01
CA VAL A 299 -27.72 2.38 -1.64
C VAL A 299 -27.76 2.13 -0.13
N GLN A 300 -27.64 3.18 0.68
CA GLN A 300 -27.70 3.07 2.14
C GLN A 300 -29.13 2.88 2.66
N SER A 301 -30.15 3.16 1.85
CA SER A 301 -31.56 2.97 2.18
C SER A 301 -32.10 1.67 1.59
N ALA A 302 -32.52 0.75 2.47
CA ALA A 302 -33.14 -0.51 2.05
C ALA A 302 -34.37 -0.26 1.16
N GLU A 303 -35.21 0.71 1.53
CA GLU A 303 -36.39 1.08 0.74
C GLU A 303 -36.00 1.59 -0.65
N SER A 304 -34.99 2.47 -0.74
CA SER A 304 -34.55 3.01 -2.02
C SER A 304 -33.99 1.92 -2.95
N VAL A 305 -33.26 0.95 -2.40
CA VAL A 305 -32.76 -0.21 -3.15
C VAL A 305 -33.92 -1.11 -3.60
N GLN A 306 -34.89 -1.42 -2.73
CA GLN A 306 -36.06 -2.22 -3.13
C GLN A 306 -36.84 -1.53 -4.27
N GLN A 307 -37.07 -0.22 -4.17
CA GLN A 307 -37.73 0.55 -5.21
C GLN A 307 -36.96 0.54 -6.55
N LEU A 308 -35.62 0.62 -6.52
CA LEU A 308 -34.79 0.46 -7.72
C LEU A 308 -35.07 -0.88 -8.41
N PHE A 309 -35.05 -1.98 -7.64
CA PHE A 309 -35.28 -3.33 -8.17
C PHE A 309 -36.73 -3.58 -8.60
N HIS A 310 -37.71 -2.84 -8.08
CA HIS A 310 -39.09 -2.88 -8.55
C HIS A 310 -39.32 -2.13 -9.87
N ARG A 311 -38.57 -1.06 -10.14
CA ARG A 311 -38.70 -0.29 -11.39
C ARG A 311 -38.07 -0.97 -12.60
N ILE A 312 -37.18 -1.94 -12.37
CA ILE A 312 -36.52 -2.68 -13.44
C ILE A 312 -37.45 -3.79 -13.95
N ASN A 313 -37.94 -3.61 -15.17
CA ASN A 313 -38.72 -4.63 -15.87
C ASN A 313 -37.80 -5.71 -16.43
N GLY A 314 -38.14 -6.98 -16.19
CA GLY A 314 -37.41 -8.17 -16.68
C GLY A 314 -36.42 -8.74 -15.66
N ASP A 315 -35.78 -9.83 -16.05
CA ASP A 315 -34.78 -10.50 -15.21
C ASP A 315 -33.47 -9.69 -15.15
N ILE A 316 -32.82 -9.74 -13.98
CA ILE A 316 -31.53 -9.09 -13.72
C ILE A 316 -30.46 -10.17 -13.75
N THR A 317 -29.57 -10.12 -14.75
CA THR A 317 -28.47 -11.08 -14.88
C THR A 317 -27.40 -10.86 -13.82
N LEU A 318 -26.89 -9.62 -13.71
CA LEU A 318 -25.78 -9.28 -12.82
C LEU A 318 -26.09 -8.01 -12.01
N VAL A 319 -25.64 -8.00 -10.76
CA VAL A 319 -25.61 -6.81 -9.92
C VAL A 319 -24.17 -6.42 -9.64
N ILE A 320 -23.84 -5.15 -9.88
CA ILE A 320 -22.50 -4.59 -9.65
C ILE A 320 -22.58 -3.53 -8.56
N HIS A 321 -21.90 -3.78 -7.44
CA HIS A 321 -21.77 -2.81 -6.37
C HIS A 321 -20.49 -1.97 -6.56
N ASN A 322 -20.61 -0.84 -7.27
CA ASN A 322 -19.53 0.12 -7.52
C ASN A 322 -19.65 1.41 -6.69
N ALA A 323 -20.76 1.60 -5.97
CA ALA A 323 -20.95 2.77 -5.12
C ALA A 323 -19.81 2.89 -4.08
N GLY A 324 -19.24 4.09 -4.00
CA GLY A 324 -18.14 4.38 -3.10
C GLY A 324 -17.88 5.88 -3.00
N ILE A 325 -17.26 6.27 -1.90
CA ILE A 325 -16.82 7.62 -1.62
C ILE A 325 -15.46 7.55 -0.92
N ASP A 326 -14.71 8.65 -0.98
CA ASP A 326 -13.46 8.82 -0.26
C ASP A 326 -13.45 10.20 0.42
N ASP A 327 -12.70 10.31 1.52
CA ASP A 327 -12.49 11.56 2.27
C ASP A 327 -11.09 11.51 2.90
N PRO A 328 -10.02 11.60 2.09
CA PRO A 328 -8.66 11.28 2.51
C PRO A 328 -8.12 12.35 3.48
N LYS A 329 -8.30 12.11 4.78
CA LYS A 329 -7.90 13.00 5.87
C LYS A 329 -7.37 12.14 7.01
N ARG A 330 -6.33 12.63 7.67
CA ARG A 330 -5.77 11.98 8.85
C ARG A 330 -6.84 11.78 9.92
N ILE A 331 -6.68 10.74 10.73
CA ILE A 331 -7.67 10.35 11.75
C ILE A 331 -8.01 11.47 12.75
N ASP A 332 -7.07 12.39 13.02
CA ASP A 332 -7.21 13.57 13.87
C ASP A 332 -7.95 14.74 13.17
N GLN A 333 -7.98 14.76 11.85
CA GLN A 333 -8.65 15.79 11.03
C GLN A 333 -10.02 15.36 10.49
N LYS A 334 -10.41 14.12 10.75
CA LYS A 334 -11.63 13.51 10.23
C LYS A 334 -12.61 13.23 11.36
N THR A 335 -13.92 13.43 11.13
CA THR A 335 -14.94 13.07 12.13
C THR A 335 -15.29 11.58 12.02
N THR A 336 -15.63 10.94 13.15
CA THR A 336 -16.07 9.52 13.14
C THR A 336 -17.29 9.31 12.24
N ALA A 337 -18.24 10.26 12.22
CA ALA A 337 -19.39 10.23 11.33
C ALA A 337 -19.00 10.25 9.83
N SER A 338 -17.93 10.97 9.45
CA SER A 338 -17.44 10.93 8.06
C SER A 338 -16.86 9.54 7.73
N MET A 339 -16.16 8.92 8.68
CA MET A 339 -15.61 7.57 8.50
C MET A 339 -16.69 6.50 8.40
N GLU A 340 -17.71 6.57 9.27
CA GLU A 340 -18.89 5.71 9.20
C GLU A 340 -19.61 5.84 7.85
N ARG A 341 -19.70 7.06 7.32
CA ARG A 341 -20.31 7.31 6.00
C ARG A 341 -19.53 6.62 4.87
N VAL A 342 -18.19 6.62 4.91
CA VAL A 342 -17.35 5.93 3.91
C VAL A 342 -17.58 4.42 3.94
N ILE A 343 -17.60 3.83 5.14
CA ILE A 343 -17.83 2.39 5.33
C ILE A 343 -19.26 1.99 4.93
N SER A 344 -20.27 2.71 5.39
CA SER A 344 -21.68 2.39 5.19
C SER A 344 -22.11 2.38 3.71
N VAL A 345 -21.52 3.22 2.86
CA VAL A 345 -21.81 3.18 1.41
C VAL A 345 -21.48 1.82 0.79
N LYS A 346 -20.44 1.15 1.29
CA LYS A 346 -20.04 -0.20 0.86
C LYS A 346 -20.75 -1.30 1.65
N LEU A 347 -20.66 -1.27 2.98
CA LEU A 347 -21.20 -2.35 3.82
C LEU A 347 -22.73 -2.38 3.85
N ASP A 348 -23.36 -1.28 4.26
CA ASP A 348 -24.83 -1.22 4.34
C ASP A 348 -25.43 -1.27 2.93
N GLY A 349 -24.76 -0.66 1.95
CA GLY A 349 -25.08 -0.80 0.53
C GLY A 349 -25.09 -2.25 0.04
N LEU A 350 -24.06 -3.03 0.38
CA LEU A 350 -23.98 -4.46 0.08
C LEU A 350 -25.13 -5.23 0.74
N ARG A 351 -25.38 -5.02 2.04
CA ARG A 351 -26.46 -5.69 2.79
C ARG A 351 -27.82 -5.43 2.13
N ASN A 352 -28.11 -4.17 1.76
CA ASN A 352 -29.36 -3.81 1.09
C ASN A 352 -29.49 -4.46 -0.29
N LEU A 353 -28.40 -4.53 -1.06
CA LEU A 353 -28.39 -5.22 -2.35
C LEU A 353 -28.60 -6.73 -2.20
N GLN A 354 -27.94 -7.37 -1.24
CA GLN A 354 -28.10 -8.80 -0.96
C GLN A 354 -29.55 -9.14 -0.59
N ALA A 355 -30.21 -8.29 0.21
CA ALA A 355 -31.63 -8.45 0.53
C ALA A 355 -32.55 -8.23 -0.70
N ALA A 356 -32.21 -7.31 -1.61
CA ALA A 356 -33.02 -7.03 -2.79
C ALA A 356 -32.91 -8.10 -3.90
N ILE A 357 -31.81 -8.85 -3.93
CA ILE A 357 -31.61 -9.97 -4.86
C ILE A 357 -32.07 -11.31 -4.31
N GLU A 358 -32.43 -11.38 -3.03
CA GLU A 358 -32.97 -12.61 -2.44
C GLU A 358 -34.23 -13.07 -3.18
N GLY A 359 -34.28 -14.34 -3.54
CA GLY A 359 -35.37 -14.92 -4.34
C GLY A 359 -35.37 -14.53 -5.83
N ARG A 360 -34.40 -13.74 -6.31
CA ARG A 360 -34.23 -13.43 -7.74
C ARG A 360 -33.20 -14.35 -8.39
N ASN A 361 -33.37 -14.61 -9.69
CA ASN A 361 -32.41 -15.38 -10.48
C ASN A 361 -31.24 -14.48 -10.96
N VAL A 362 -30.40 -14.05 -10.02
CA VAL A 362 -29.17 -13.30 -10.32
C VAL A 362 -28.01 -14.28 -10.46
N GLU A 363 -27.18 -14.14 -11.47
CA GLU A 363 -26.03 -15.03 -11.68
C GLU A 363 -24.84 -14.62 -10.81
N ALA A 364 -24.59 -13.31 -10.70
CA ALA A 364 -23.47 -12.78 -9.94
C ALA A 364 -23.75 -11.46 -9.24
N LEU A 365 -23.16 -11.32 -8.06
CA LEU A 365 -22.95 -10.06 -7.38
C LEU A 365 -21.47 -9.68 -7.47
N ALA A 366 -21.14 -8.72 -8.34
CA ALA A 366 -19.79 -8.21 -8.50
C ALA A 366 -19.55 -7.01 -7.59
N LEU A 367 -18.49 -7.04 -6.80
CA LEU A 367 -18.14 -6.03 -5.83
C LEU A 367 -16.91 -5.26 -6.30
N THR A 368 -16.95 -3.93 -6.21
CA THR A 368 -15.80 -3.09 -6.59
C THR A 368 -14.97 -2.80 -5.34
N GLY A 369 -13.96 -3.62 -5.12
CA GLY A 369 -12.96 -3.46 -4.06
C GLY A 369 -11.82 -2.52 -4.46
N SER A 370 -10.75 -2.56 -3.67
CA SER A 370 -9.52 -1.79 -3.90
C SER A 370 -8.35 -2.46 -3.21
N LEU A 371 -7.17 -2.40 -3.83
CA LEU A 371 -5.92 -2.84 -3.21
C LEU A 371 -5.60 -2.10 -1.90
N THR A 372 -6.17 -0.92 -1.69
CA THR A 372 -6.12 -0.22 -0.40
C THR A 372 -6.63 -1.09 0.75
N GLY A 373 -7.68 -1.90 0.56
CA GLY A 373 -8.16 -2.81 1.60
C GLY A 373 -7.14 -3.91 1.94
N ARG A 374 -6.53 -4.50 0.91
CA ARG A 374 -5.62 -5.65 1.04
C ARG A 374 -4.22 -5.28 1.55
N TYR A 375 -3.66 -4.19 1.05
CA TYR A 375 -2.28 -3.77 1.33
C TYR A 375 -2.19 -2.54 2.24
N GLY A 376 -3.31 -1.89 2.52
CA GLY A 376 -3.36 -0.64 3.27
C GLY A 376 -3.33 0.58 2.36
N GLY A 377 -4.13 1.58 2.70
CA GLY A 377 -4.42 2.73 1.86
C GLY A 377 -3.33 3.79 1.80
N MET A 378 -3.68 4.94 1.23
CA MET A 378 -2.88 6.16 1.34
C MET A 378 -3.01 6.75 2.74
N ARG A 379 -2.14 7.71 3.08
CA ARG A 379 -2.32 8.51 4.30
C ARG A 379 -3.72 9.13 4.32
N GLY A 380 -4.45 8.99 5.43
CA GLY A 380 -5.82 9.50 5.58
C GLY A 380 -6.93 8.61 5.01
N GLN A 381 -6.62 7.41 4.50
CA GLN A 381 -7.60 6.46 3.93
C GLN A 381 -7.89 5.26 4.83
N LEU A 382 -7.72 5.42 6.15
CA LEU A 382 -7.93 4.37 7.14
C LEU A 382 -9.32 3.69 7.01
N ASP A 383 -10.38 4.49 6.91
CA ASP A 383 -11.76 4.06 6.72
C ASP A 383 -12.08 3.61 5.29
N TYR A 384 -11.42 4.17 4.28
CA TYR A 384 -11.55 3.69 2.89
C TYR A 384 -10.97 2.28 2.75
N SER A 385 -9.86 1.98 3.43
CA SER A 385 -9.30 0.63 3.55
C SER A 385 -10.29 -0.33 4.21
N ALA A 386 -10.84 0.06 5.36
CA ALA A 386 -11.87 -0.70 6.08
C ALA A 386 -13.10 -1.01 5.21
N ALA A 387 -13.58 -0.01 4.46
CA ALA A 387 -14.73 -0.14 3.59
C ALA A 387 -14.49 -1.10 2.40
N ASN A 388 -13.30 -1.08 1.81
CA ASN A 388 -12.97 -1.96 0.68
C ASN A 388 -12.63 -3.38 1.11
N GLU A 389 -11.91 -3.55 2.23
CA GLU A 389 -11.59 -4.88 2.76
C GLU A 389 -12.87 -5.62 3.19
N THR A 390 -13.91 -4.90 3.64
CA THR A 390 -15.26 -5.47 3.85
C THR A 390 -15.77 -6.25 2.63
N LEU A 391 -15.65 -5.68 1.42
CA LEU A 391 -16.12 -6.33 0.20
C LEU A 391 -15.28 -7.58 -0.15
N ALA A 392 -13.96 -7.47 0.01
CA ALA A 392 -13.05 -8.60 -0.17
C ALA A 392 -13.34 -9.72 0.84
N PHE A 393 -13.57 -9.37 2.11
CA PHE A 393 -13.83 -10.32 3.19
C PHE A 393 -15.11 -11.13 2.94
N VAL A 394 -16.20 -10.48 2.51
CA VAL A 394 -17.45 -11.18 2.15
C VAL A 394 -17.27 -12.09 0.95
N SER A 395 -16.47 -11.70 -0.04
CA SER A 395 -16.28 -12.52 -1.24
C SER A 395 -15.64 -13.88 -0.97
N ARG A 396 -15.00 -14.06 0.20
CA ARG A 396 -14.44 -15.34 0.68
C ARG A 396 -15.51 -16.38 1.02
N GLU A 397 -16.80 -16.01 1.04
CA GLU A 397 -17.93 -16.91 1.23
C GLU A 397 -18.16 -17.77 -0.03
N GLU A 398 -17.54 -18.95 -0.10
CA GLU A 398 -17.59 -19.79 -1.31
C GLU A 398 -18.85 -20.66 -1.45
N THR A 399 -19.56 -20.98 -0.37
CA THR A 399 -20.49 -22.13 -0.33
C THR A 399 -21.96 -21.83 0.00
N ALA A 400 -22.35 -20.59 0.29
CA ALA A 400 -23.66 -20.32 0.91
C ALA A 400 -24.73 -19.65 0.03
N ARG A 401 -24.43 -19.28 -1.23
CA ARG A 401 -25.33 -18.43 -2.04
C ARG A 401 -25.66 -19.00 -3.43
N PRO A 402 -26.89 -18.78 -3.95
CA PRO A 402 -27.30 -19.24 -5.28
C PRO A 402 -26.64 -18.45 -6.42
N TYR A 403 -26.02 -17.31 -6.11
CA TYR A 403 -25.24 -16.49 -7.04
C TYR A 403 -23.77 -16.49 -6.64
N ARG A 404 -22.88 -16.27 -7.61
CA ARG A 404 -21.45 -16.08 -7.32
C ARG A 404 -21.18 -14.67 -6.79
N ILE A 405 -20.24 -14.54 -5.86
CA ILE A 405 -19.69 -13.25 -5.45
C ILE A 405 -18.27 -13.15 -5.98
N VAL A 406 -17.98 -12.08 -6.73
CA VAL A 406 -16.63 -11.73 -7.17
C VAL A 406 -16.31 -10.32 -6.68
N CYS A 407 -15.21 -10.15 -5.94
CA CYS A 407 -14.74 -8.84 -5.52
C CYS A 407 -13.49 -8.48 -6.31
N THR A 408 -13.55 -7.42 -7.12
CA THR A 408 -12.38 -6.97 -7.86
C THR A 408 -11.67 -5.85 -7.10
N SER A 409 -10.46 -6.14 -6.61
CA SER A 409 -9.57 -5.21 -5.91
C SER A 409 -8.68 -4.47 -6.92
N TRP A 410 -9.11 -3.25 -7.26
CA TRP A 410 -8.43 -2.42 -8.26
C TRP A 410 -7.23 -1.64 -7.70
N PRO A 411 -6.20 -1.37 -8.54
CA PRO A 411 -5.20 -0.36 -8.28
C PRO A 411 -5.79 1.03 -8.60
N THR A 412 -4.94 2.06 -8.54
CA THR A 412 -5.26 3.39 -9.06
C THR A 412 -5.62 3.32 -10.55
N TRP A 413 -6.64 4.04 -11.01
CA TRP A 413 -6.98 4.17 -12.44
C TRP A 413 -6.48 5.51 -12.99
N ASP A 414 -5.90 5.51 -14.19
CA ASP A 414 -5.33 6.72 -14.78
C ASP A 414 -6.43 7.69 -15.22
N GLY A 415 -6.40 8.93 -14.71
CA GLY A 415 -7.28 10.02 -15.13
C GLY A 415 -8.78 9.89 -14.80
N VAL A 416 -9.23 8.82 -14.13
CA VAL A 416 -10.66 8.54 -13.90
C VAL A 416 -10.91 7.98 -12.48
N GLY A 417 -12.04 8.33 -11.86
CA GLY A 417 -12.52 7.68 -10.63
C GLY A 417 -12.62 8.60 -9.40
N LEU A 418 -12.41 8.04 -8.20
CA LEU A 418 -12.50 8.72 -6.90
C LEU A 418 -11.23 9.51 -6.53
N ILE A 419 -10.20 9.48 -7.37
CA ILE A 419 -8.91 10.07 -7.08
C ILE A 419 -9.03 11.60 -7.21
N SER A 420 -8.91 12.29 -6.07
CA SER A 420 -8.86 13.76 -6.03
C SER A 420 -7.47 14.31 -6.35
N ASN A 421 -6.42 13.49 -6.18
CA ASN A 421 -5.02 13.84 -6.48
C ASN A 421 -4.28 12.65 -7.12
N LEU A 422 -4.20 12.67 -8.45
CA LEU A 422 -3.56 11.60 -9.23
C LEU A 422 -2.05 11.53 -9.01
N GLU A 423 -1.40 12.67 -8.78
CA GLU A 423 0.04 12.72 -8.49
C GLU A 423 0.35 12.02 -7.17
N ALA A 424 -0.44 12.27 -6.12
CA ALA A 424 -0.32 11.55 -4.86
C ALA A 424 -0.62 10.06 -5.04
N ALA A 425 -1.64 9.69 -5.82
CA ALA A 425 -1.99 8.30 -6.04
C ALA A 425 -0.90 7.48 -6.77
N ARG A 426 -0.21 8.11 -7.73
CA ARG A 426 0.94 7.52 -8.44
C ARG A 426 2.10 7.18 -7.52
N GLN A 427 2.22 7.83 -6.36
CA GLN A 427 3.25 7.52 -5.37
C GLN A 427 3.05 6.15 -4.69
N TYR A 428 1.87 5.56 -4.77
CA TYR A 428 1.57 4.29 -4.10
C TYR A 428 1.67 3.11 -5.04
N MET A 429 1.03 3.19 -6.20
CA MET A 429 1.02 2.13 -7.20
C MET A 429 0.86 2.73 -8.60
N GLU A 430 1.49 2.07 -9.57
CA GLU A 430 1.32 2.41 -10.99
C GLU A 430 -0.17 2.36 -11.39
N PRO A 431 -0.73 3.42 -12.00
CA PRO A 431 -2.11 3.42 -12.43
C PRO A 431 -2.38 2.45 -13.59
N ILE A 432 -3.52 1.77 -13.56
CA ILE A 432 -4.04 1.00 -14.70
C ILE A 432 -4.62 1.94 -15.75
N ASP A 433 -4.39 1.61 -17.03
CA ASP A 433 -5.07 2.26 -18.14
C ASP A 433 -6.58 1.97 -18.10
N VAL A 434 -7.40 2.95 -18.48
CA VAL A 434 -8.87 2.82 -18.40
C VAL A 434 -9.40 1.73 -19.32
N ALA A 435 -8.93 1.64 -20.57
CA ALA A 435 -9.42 0.65 -21.51
C ALA A 435 -9.02 -0.76 -21.07
N GLU A 436 -7.80 -0.89 -20.53
CA GLU A 436 -7.31 -2.14 -20.00
C GLU A 436 -8.07 -2.61 -18.76
N GLY A 437 -8.31 -1.70 -17.81
CA GLY A 437 -9.11 -2.00 -16.62
C GLY A 437 -10.55 -2.38 -16.98
N VAL A 438 -11.18 -1.70 -17.94
CA VAL A 438 -12.54 -2.04 -18.40
C VAL A 438 -12.57 -3.42 -19.04
N ARG A 439 -11.62 -3.74 -19.91
CA ARG A 439 -11.51 -5.07 -20.52
C ARG A 439 -11.36 -6.16 -19.44
N ALA A 440 -10.44 -5.95 -18.51
CA ALA A 440 -10.22 -6.89 -17.42
C ALA A 440 -11.46 -7.06 -16.52
N TRP A 441 -12.21 -5.98 -16.29
CA TRP A 441 -13.45 -6.05 -15.50
C TRP A 441 -14.51 -6.88 -16.22
N ILE A 442 -14.70 -6.65 -17.53
CA ILE A 442 -15.66 -7.43 -18.32
C ILE A 442 -15.24 -8.90 -18.34
N ASP A 443 -13.95 -9.19 -18.48
CA ASP A 443 -13.44 -10.55 -18.37
C ASP A 443 -13.88 -11.19 -17.05
N GLU A 444 -13.74 -10.54 -15.88
CA GLU A 444 -14.20 -11.12 -14.60
C GLU A 444 -15.73 -11.29 -14.50
N LEU A 445 -16.49 -10.44 -15.18
CA LEU A 445 -17.95 -10.57 -15.26
C LEU A 445 -18.38 -11.73 -16.17
N GLU A 446 -17.57 -12.07 -17.18
CA GLU A 446 -17.84 -13.17 -18.13
C GLU A 446 -17.27 -14.52 -17.67
N HIS A 447 -16.26 -14.52 -16.80
CA HIS A 447 -15.67 -15.72 -16.21
C HIS A 447 -16.46 -16.26 -15.00
N ASP A 448 -16.27 -17.55 -14.70
CA ASP A 448 -16.74 -18.19 -13.47
C ASP A 448 -15.86 -17.81 -12.25
N SER A 449 -15.63 -16.51 -12.10
CA SER A 449 -14.79 -15.93 -11.03
C SER A 449 -15.57 -15.83 -9.74
N ARG A 450 -14.89 -16.19 -8.64
CA ARG A 450 -15.38 -16.19 -7.26
C ARG A 450 -14.29 -15.66 -6.34
N GLY A 451 -14.65 -15.12 -5.19
CA GLY A 451 -13.66 -14.59 -4.26
C GLY A 451 -13.08 -13.25 -4.69
N GLU A 452 -11.92 -12.93 -4.13
CA GLU A 452 -11.21 -11.70 -4.42
C GLU A 452 -10.28 -11.86 -5.62
N VAL A 453 -10.38 -10.93 -6.57
CA VAL A 453 -9.48 -10.80 -7.72
C VAL A 453 -8.75 -9.48 -7.63
N ALA A 454 -7.41 -9.49 -7.66
CA ALA A 454 -6.62 -8.26 -7.63
C ALA A 454 -5.94 -7.96 -8.97
N PHE A 455 -5.83 -6.67 -9.26
CA PHE A 455 -5.07 -6.16 -10.39
C PHE A 455 -3.89 -5.36 -9.86
N MET A 456 -2.70 -5.97 -9.82
CA MET A 456 -1.52 -5.38 -9.17
C MET A 456 -0.45 -4.96 -10.17
N GLY A 457 -0.15 -3.67 -10.20
CA GLY A 457 1.08 -3.14 -10.80
C GLY A 457 2.23 -3.13 -9.80
N GLU A 458 3.38 -2.57 -10.19
CA GLU A 458 4.49 -2.36 -9.27
C GLU A 458 4.16 -1.27 -8.23
N PHE A 459 4.64 -1.45 -7.00
CA PHE A 459 4.52 -0.42 -5.97
C PHE A 459 5.54 0.69 -6.23
N ALA A 460 5.04 1.92 -6.31
CA ALA A 460 5.89 3.10 -6.39
C ALA A 460 6.62 3.30 -5.06
N ALA A 461 5.90 3.60 -3.98
CA ALA A 461 6.42 3.64 -2.61
C ALA A 461 5.92 2.44 -1.79
N VAL A 462 6.82 1.87 -0.99
CA VAL A 462 6.54 0.76 -0.07
C VAL A 462 6.93 1.16 1.34
N SER A 463 6.07 0.84 2.32
CA SER A 463 6.43 1.05 3.73
C SER A 463 7.24 -0.12 4.28
N ALA A 464 7.93 0.09 5.40
CA ALA A 464 8.56 -0.99 6.15
C ALA A 464 7.60 -2.15 6.46
N GLN A 465 6.34 -1.85 6.81
CA GLN A 465 5.32 -2.86 7.07
C GLN A 465 5.04 -3.74 5.84
N HIS A 466 4.95 -3.14 4.64
CA HIS A 466 4.78 -3.92 3.40
C HIS A 466 5.96 -4.87 3.18
N LEU A 467 7.18 -4.32 3.35
CA LEU A 467 8.40 -5.07 3.10
C LEU A 467 8.62 -6.18 4.12
N GLN A 468 8.09 -6.10 5.35
CA GLN A 468 8.33 -7.13 6.37
C GLN A 468 7.15 -8.09 6.57
N GLY A 469 5.91 -7.62 6.44
CA GLY A 469 4.72 -8.36 6.89
C GLY A 469 3.76 -8.82 5.81
N VAL A 470 3.95 -8.40 4.55
CA VAL A 470 3.07 -8.80 3.43
C VAL A 470 3.68 -9.99 2.68
N PRO A 471 2.98 -11.13 2.52
CA PRO A 471 3.44 -12.22 1.67
C PRO A 471 3.61 -11.75 0.20
N ILE A 472 4.74 -12.12 -0.44
CA ILE A 472 5.04 -11.75 -1.83
C ILE A 472 4.74 -12.96 -2.74
N PRO A 473 3.79 -12.86 -3.67
CA PRO A 473 3.51 -13.91 -4.65
C PRO A 473 4.73 -14.15 -5.55
N SER A 474 5.19 -15.40 -5.68
CA SER A 474 6.38 -15.72 -6.49
C SER A 474 6.21 -15.51 -7.99
N ASN A 475 4.96 -15.50 -8.48
CA ASN A 475 4.61 -15.38 -9.89
C ASN A 475 4.09 -13.98 -10.29
N TRP A 476 4.11 -13.02 -9.37
CA TRP A 476 3.84 -11.61 -9.69
C TRP A 476 5.07 -10.96 -10.33
N SER A 477 4.91 -10.17 -11.40
CA SER A 477 6.06 -9.52 -12.08
C SER A 477 6.89 -8.66 -11.14
N GLY A 478 6.23 -7.97 -10.18
CA GLY A 478 6.91 -7.14 -9.20
C GLY A 478 7.58 -7.93 -8.07
N ALA A 479 7.48 -9.27 -8.05
CA ALA A 479 8.01 -10.10 -6.97
C ALA A 479 9.52 -9.97 -6.81
N GLY A 480 10.27 -10.00 -7.93
CA GLY A 480 11.73 -9.87 -7.89
C GLY A 480 12.19 -8.55 -7.28
N GLU A 481 11.58 -7.44 -7.70
CA GLU A 481 11.87 -6.11 -7.16
C GLU A 481 11.44 -6.00 -5.69
N MET A 482 10.26 -6.48 -5.31
CA MET A 482 9.81 -6.45 -3.91
C MET A 482 10.69 -7.31 -2.99
N LEU A 483 11.13 -8.48 -3.45
CA LEU A 483 12.06 -9.35 -2.71
C LEU A 483 13.43 -8.69 -2.55
N ALA A 484 13.93 -8.01 -3.59
CA ALA A 484 15.16 -7.22 -3.50
C ALA A 484 15.03 -6.10 -2.47
N ARG A 485 13.95 -5.30 -2.51
CA ARG A 485 13.68 -4.26 -1.52
C ARG A 485 13.62 -4.82 -0.10
N ARG A 486 12.94 -5.96 0.09
CA ARG A 486 12.87 -6.65 1.40
C ARG A 486 14.25 -7.07 1.90
N PHE A 487 15.06 -7.68 1.03
CA PHE A 487 16.40 -8.14 1.36
C PHE A 487 17.27 -6.96 1.81
N PHE A 488 17.38 -5.91 0.99
CA PHE A 488 18.24 -4.76 1.30
C PHE A 488 17.68 -3.85 2.38
N LEU A 489 16.38 -3.91 2.71
CA LEU A 489 15.82 -3.17 3.84
C LEU A 489 16.44 -3.64 5.16
N GLY A 490 16.51 -4.95 5.38
CA GLY A 490 16.90 -5.54 6.66
C GLY A 490 15.91 -5.24 7.78
N GLU A 491 16.41 -5.20 9.01
CA GLU A 491 15.66 -4.83 10.20
C GLU A 491 15.61 -3.30 10.33
N VAL A 492 14.43 -2.75 10.62
CA VAL A 492 14.20 -1.32 10.75
C VAL A 492 14.24 -0.96 12.23
N LEU A 493 15.17 -0.09 12.62
CA LEU A 493 15.35 0.32 14.02
C LEU A 493 14.63 1.63 14.31
N SER A 494 14.92 2.66 13.51
CA SER A 494 14.33 3.99 13.63
C SER A 494 13.67 4.38 12.32
N TYR A 495 12.45 4.91 12.39
CA TYR A 495 11.63 5.14 11.21
C TYR A 495 10.83 6.44 11.31
N GLN A 496 11.29 7.41 10.54
CA GLN A 496 10.61 8.67 10.27
C GLN A 496 10.53 8.79 8.75
N PRO A 497 9.49 8.25 8.09
CA PRO A 497 9.49 7.98 6.65
C PRO A 497 9.48 9.22 5.74
N GLU A 498 9.55 10.41 6.31
CA GLU A 498 9.67 11.70 5.60
C GLU A 498 10.91 12.48 6.04
N ALA A 499 11.79 11.86 6.82
CA ALA A 499 12.97 12.53 7.38
C ALA A 499 14.19 11.60 7.47
N ARG A 500 14.05 10.44 8.12
CA ARG A 500 15.18 9.57 8.43
C ARG A 500 14.76 8.12 8.65
N ILE A 501 15.53 7.19 8.11
CA ILE A 501 15.37 5.75 8.30
C ILE A 501 16.72 5.17 8.72
N VAL A 502 16.71 4.32 9.76
CA VAL A 502 17.89 3.58 10.22
C VAL A 502 17.57 2.10 10.19
N THR A 503 18.37 1.33 9.46
CA THR A 503 18.21 -0.11 9.29
C THR A 503 19.49 -0.86 9.58
N THR A 504 19.37 -2.11 10.04
CA THR A 504 20.47 -3.06 10.16
C THR A 504 20.26 -4.25 9.23
N HIS A 505 21.34 -4.75 8.64
CA HIS A 505 21.27 -5.95 7.81
C HIS A 505 22.46 -6.86 8.14
N ARG A 506 22.17 -8.06 8.66
CA ARG A 506 23.20 -9.08 8.87
C ARG A 506 23.60 -9.65 7.52
N VAL A 507 24.89 -9.65 7.21
CA VAL A 507 25.41 -10.17 5.95
C VAL A 507 25.49 -11.69 6.05
N PRO A 508 24.67 -12.46 5.33
CA PRO A 508 24.67 -13.90 5.46
C PRO A 508 25.65 -14.48 4.44
N VAL A 509 26.96 -14.35 4.70
CA VAL A 509 28.03 -14.75 3.77
C VAL A 509 27.88 -16.21 3.34
N ALA A 510 27.49 -17.09 4.25
CA ALA A 510 27.28 -18.51 3.98
C ALA A 510 26.14 -18.81 2.99
N THR A 511 25.06 -18.00 2.98
CA THR A 511 23.87 -18.26 2.16
C THR A 511 23.70 -17.26 1.00
N ALA A 512 24.51 -16.20 0.98
CA ALA A 512 24.59 -15.20 -0.08
C ALA A 512 26.06 -14.95 -0.48
N PRO A 513 26.77 -15.95 -1.05
CA PRO A 513 28.20 -15.85 -1.36
C PRO A 513 28.54 -14.72 -2.34
N SER A 514 27.58 -14.25 -3.13
CA SER A 514 27.74 -13.07 -3.99
C SER A 514 28.10 -11.81 -3.21
N LEU A 515 27.63 -11.67 -1.97
CA LEU A 515 27.98 -10.56 -1.06
C LEU A 515 29.39 -10.64 -0.49
N ALA A 516 30.10 -11.75 -0.68
CA ALA A 516 31.47 -11.96 -0.20
C ALA A 516 32.40 -12.45 -1.33
N SER A 517 32.06 -12.12 -2.57
CA SER A 517 32.79 -12.55 -3.77
C SER A 517 34.12 -11.81 -3.99
N ALA A 518 34.37 -10.73 -3.25
CA ALA A 518 35.64 -10.02 -3.23
C ALA A 518 36.46 -10.40 -1.99
N SER A 519 37.73 -9.98 -1.96
CA SER A 519 38.57 -10.13 -0.76
C SER A 519 39.37 -8.86 -0.46
N VAL A 520 39.59 -8.61 0.82
CA VAL A 520 40.51 -7.56 1.33
C VAL A 520 41.44 -8.24 2.32
N ASN A 521 42.75 -8.18 2.05
CA ASN A 521 43.78 -8.85 2.86
C ASN A 521 43.50 -10.35 3.10
N GLY A 522 43.00 -11.06 2.08
CA GLY A 522 42.67 -12.49 2.16
C GLY A 522 41.38 -12.83 2.92
N SER A 523 40.70 -11.84 3.50
CA SER A 523 39.38 -12.04 4.13
C SER A 523 38.26 -11.77 3.11
N PRO A 524 37.13 -12.51 3.18
CA PRO A 524 35.95 -12.22 2.36
C PRO A 524 35.50 -10.77 2.55
N ALA A 525 35.07 -10.13 1.48
CA ALA A 525 34.72 -8.71 1.48
C ALA A 525 33.53 -8.41 0.57
N LEU A 526 32.78 -7.36 0.93
CA LEU A 526 31.72 -6.82 0.08
C LEU A 526 32.32 -6.26 -1.20
N PRO A 527 31.88 -6.72 -2.39
CA PRO A 527 32.25 -6.05 -3.62
C PRO A 527 31.64 -4.64 -3.66
N VAL A 528 32.32 -3.71 -4.32
CA VAL A 528 31.85 -2.32 -4.45
C VAL A 528 30.44 -2.25 -5.06
N SER A 529 30.10 -3.16 -5.96
CA SER A 529 28.75 -3.28 -6.52
C SER A 529 27.68 -3.54 -5.45
N ALA A 530 27.95 -4.43 -4.49
CA ALA A 530 27.02 -4.68 -3.39
C ALA A 530 26.90 -3.45 -2.48
N VAL A 531 28.00 -2.75 -2.21
CA VAL A 531 27.98 -1.49 -1.44
C VAL A 531 27.09 -0.45 -2.13
N VAL A 532 27.26 -0.24 -3.44
CA VAL A 532 26.43 0.68 -4.22
C VAL A 532 24.97 0.27 -4.17
N GLU A 533 24.65 -1.01 -4.26
CA GLU A 533 23.26 -1.49 -4.14
C GLU A 533 22.66 -1.17 -2.77
N TYR A 534 23.37 -1.41 -1.66
CA TYR A 534 22.90 -1.00 -0.33
C TYR A 534 22.62 0.51 -0.25
N LEU A 535 23.49 1.32 -0.87
CA LEU A 535 23.33 2.77 -0.90
C LEU A 535 22.11 3.16 -1.72
N VAL A 536 21.96 2.69 -2.96
CA VAL A 536 20.81 2.99 -3.84
C VAL A 536 19.49 2.56 -3.22
N ARG A 537 19.44 1.39 -2.58
CA ARG A 537 18.25 0.86 -1.88
C ARG A 537 17.88 1.65 -0.61
N SER A 538 18.64 2.67 -0.25
CA SER A 538 18.33 3.54 0.89
C SER A 538 17.14 4.47 0.65
N THR A 539 16.65 4.56 -0.59
CA THR A 539 15.40 5.26 -0.91
C THR A 539 14.16 4.43 -0.59
N ASP A 540 14.30 3.12 -0.36
CA ASP A 540 13.20 2.23 0.01
C ASP A 540 12.75 2.49 1.46
N GLY A 541 11.46 2.35 1.73
CA GLY A 541 10.87 2.60 3.06
C GLY A 541 10.46 4.05 3.31
N PHE A 542 10.87 5.02 2.49
CA PHE A 542 10.26 6.35 2.55
C PHE A 542 8.79 6.28 2.11
N LEU A 543 7.90 7.00 2.80
CA LEU A 543 6.47 7.07 2.45
C LEU A 543 6.18 8.13 1.37
N ILE A 544 7.18 8.43 0.55
CA ILE A 544 7.14 9.36 -0.57
C ILE A 544 7.80 8.70 -1.77
N ASP A 545 7.29 8.94 -2.97
CA ASP A 545 7.99 8.50 -4.19
C ASP A 545 9.12 9.49 -4.49
N LEU A 546 10.35 9.04 -4.26
CA LEU A 546 11.56 9.79 -4.60
C LEU A 546 11.91 9.65 -6.09
N GLY A 547 11.30 8.70 -6.80
CA GLY A 547 11.68 8.34 -8.17
C GLY A 547 12.87 7.39 -8.22
N GLU A 548 13.61 7.40 -9.33
CA GLU A 548 14.82 6.58 -9.51
C GLU A 548 16.07 7.33 -9.08
N VAL A 549 17.01 6.63 -8.43
CA VAL A 549 18.34 7.19 -8.16
C VAL A 549 19.08 7.34 -9.49
N CYS A 550 19.34 8.58 -9.91
CA CYS A 550 20.02 8.90 -11.16
C CYS A 550 21.50 9.25 -10.96
N ALA A 551 21.90 9.69 -9.76
CA ALA A 551 23.30 9.98 -9.46
C ALA A 551 23.69 9.75 -7.99
N LEU A 552 24.98 9.42 -7.79
CA LEU A 552 25.65 9.39 -6.50
C LEU A 552 26.74 10.46 -6.48
N THR A 553 26.67 11.36 -5.50
CA THR A 553 27.63 12.46 -5.33
C THR A 553 28.40 12.31 -4.04
N ALA A 554 29.70 12.64 -4.10
CA ALA A 554 30.62 12.52 -2.98
C ALA A 554 30.68 11.10 -2.37
N LEU A 555 30.67 10.07 -3.24
CA LEU A 555 30.77 8.68 -2.80
C LEU A 555 32.16 8.42 -2.20
N VAL A 556 32.19 8.07 -0.91
CA VAL A 556 33.39 7.64 -0.21
C VAL A 556 33.21 6.20 0.22
N ILE A 557 34.20 5.34 -0.04
CA ILE A 557 34.24 3.95 0.41
C ILE A 557 35.54 3.71 1.19
N TYR A 558 35.43 3.11 2.38
CA TYR A 558 36.56 2.76 3.23
C TYR A 558 36.93 1.29 3.01
N SER A 559 38.05 1.07 2.34
CA SER A 559 38.50 -0.25 1.86
C SER A 559 38.68 -1.30 2.95
N ASP A 560 39.18 -0.90 4.13
CA ASP A 560 39.40 -1.79 5.28
C ASP A 560 38.08 -2.19 5.99
N ALA A 561 37.02 -1.41 5.79
CA ALA A 561 35.68 -1.70 6.31
C ALA A 561 34.88 -2.65 5.40
N LEU A 562 35.40 -3.00 4.22
CA LEU A 562 34.73 -3.92 3.28
C LEU A 562 34.80 -5.38 3.70
N ALA A 563 35.75 -5.77 4.55
CA ALA A 563 35.86 -7.15 5.03
C ALA A 563 34.62 -7.54 5.86
N VAL A 564 34.02 -8.68 5.54
CA VAL A 564 32.77 -9.19 6.13
C VAL A 564 32.84 -10.69 6.43
N ASP A 565 32.00 -11.12 7.37
CA ASP A 565 31.76 -12.50 7.76
C ASP A 565 30.29 -12.68 8.20
N ASP A 566 29.88 -13.89 8.62
CA ASP A 566 28.50 -14.17 9.05
C ASP A 566 28.08 -13.43 10.35
N GLN A 567 29.04 -12.85 11.08
CA GLN A 567 28.77 -12.02 12.26
C GLN A 567 28.63 -10.53 11.91
N THR A 568 28.95 -10.16 10.68
CA THR A 568 28.94 -8.76 10.25
C THR A 568 27.51 -8.25 10.13
N VAL A 569 27.26 -7.11 10.76
CA VAL A 569 26.01 -6.35 10.63
C VAL A 569 26.32 -5.03 9.94
N LEU A 570 25.53 -4.67 8.94
CA LEU A 570 25.60 -3.38 8.28
C LEU A 570 24.54 -2.47 8.86
N THR A 571 24.94 -1.32 9.40
CA THR A 571 24.03 -0.26 9.82
C THR A 571 23.94 0.78 8.73
N ARG A 572 22.74 1.07 8.26
CA ARG A 572 22.47 2.04 7.20
C ARG A 572 21.59 3.15 7.74
N THR A 573 22.03 4.40 7.57
CA THR A 573 21.24 5.59 7.89
C THR A 573 20.97 6.35 6.59
N ALA A 574 19.69 6.51 6.28
CA ALA A 574 19.21 7.33 5.17
C ALA A 574 18.49 8.56 5.72
N ARG A 575 18.91 9.76 5.31
CA ARG A 575 18.31 11.03 5.75
C ARG A 575 17.88 11.84 4.54
N LEU A 576 16.61 12.21 4.51
CA LEU A 576 16.05 13.07 3.48
C LEU A 576 16.64 14.48 3.63
N ILE A 577 17.23 15.00 2.56
CA ILE A 577 17.67 16.40 2.48
C ILE A 577 16.51 17.23 1.92
N ASP A 578 15.94 16.77 0.81
CA ASP A 578 14.76 17.30 0.15
C ASP A 578 14.09 16.22 -0.71
N ARG A 579 13.02 16.56 -1.45
CA ARG A 579 12.25 15.61 -2.26
C ARG A 579 13.01 14.90 -3.38
N ARG A 580 14.26 15.26 -3.65
CA ARG A 580 15.10 14.65 -4.69
C ARG A 580 16.46 14.20 -4.17
N ARG A 581 16.79 14.44 -2.89
CA ARG A 581 18.12 14.14 -2.36
C ARG A 581 18.08 13.42 -1.02
N VAL A 582 18.87 12.35 -0.91
CA VAL A 582 19.00 11.53 0.29
C VAL A 582 20.46 11.38 0.65
N GLU A 583 20.83 11.78 1.87
CA GLU A 583 22.13 11.48 2.45
C GLU A 583 22.13 10.06 3.00
N VAL A 584 23.14 9.27 2.65
CA VAL A 584 23.24 7.88 3.07
C VAL A 584 24.61 7.60 3.68
N THR A 585 24.61 6.97 4.84
CA THR A 585 25.78 6.34 5.43
C THR A 585 25.55 4.85 5.61
N LEU A 586 26.60 4.07 5.31
CA LEU A 586 26.68 2.64 5.57
C LEU A 586 27.86 2.41 6.50
N ALA A 587 27.62 1.77 7.63
CA ALA A 587 28.62 1.40 8.61
C ALA A 587 28.61 -0.11 8.81
N ARG A 588 29.77 -0.67 9.14
CA ARG A 588 29.94 -2.07 9.48
C ARG A 588 30.12 -2.19 10.99
N GLN A 589 29.31 -3.02 11.62
CA GLN A 589 29.49 -3.46 12.99
C GLN A 589 30.02 -4.90 13.00
N ARG A 590 31.14 -5.11 13.70
CA ARG A 590 31.76 -6.41 13.92
C ARG A 590 32.41 -6.42 15.31
N ASP A 591 32.19 -7.48 16.09
CA ASP A 591 32.74 -7.62 17.45
C ASP A 591 32.48 -6.38 18.34
N GLY A 592 31.29 -5.80 18.24
CA GLY A 592 30.90 -4.59 19.00
C GLY A 592 31.50 -3.27 18.50
N HIS A 593 32.36 -3.29 17.48
CA HIS A 593 32.99 -2.08 16.93
C HIS A 593 32.31 -1.65 15.63
N GLU A 594 31.90 -0.39 15.57
CA GLU A 594 31.34 0.23 14.37
C GLU A 594 32.43 0.96 13.57
N ARG A 595 32.46 0.77 12.26
CA ARG A 595 33.32 1.51 11.32
C ARG A 595 32.50 2.02 10.15
N SER A 596 32.75 3.26 9.72
CA SER A 596 32.15 3.78 8.49
C SER A 596 32.66 2.97 7.30
N LEU A 597 31.74 2.44 6.50
CA LEU A 597 32.03 1.66 5.30
C LEU A 597 31.87 2.51 4.06
N ALA A 598 30.75 3.23 3.94
CA ALA A 598 30.51 4.14 2.84
C ALA A 598 29.65 5.34 3.23
N ARG A 599 29.77 6.44 2.47
CA ARG A 599 28.86 7.58 2.53
C ARG A 599 28.65 8.18 1.14
N THR A 600 27.45 8.70 0.88
CA THR A 600 27.11 9.37 -0.38
C THR A 600 25.89 10.27 -0.20
N VAL A 601 25.66 11.15 -1.16
CA VAL A 601 24.33 11.75 -1.39
C VAL A 601 23.77 11.16 -2.67
N LEU A 602 22.55 10.63 -2.61
CA LEU A 602 21.78 10.14 -3.75
C LEU A 602 20.97 11.29 -4.33
N HIS A 603 20.93 11.41 -5.65
CA HIS A 603 20.00 12.27 -6.38
C HIS A 603 18.98 11.41 -7.09
N CYS A 604 17.72 11.77 -6.93
CA CYS A 604 16.58 11.04 -7.44
C CYS A 604 15.85 11.87 -8.50
N GLY A 605 15.55 11.24 -9.63
CA GLY A 605 14.83 11.81 -10.76
C GLY A 605 13.51 11.07 -11.03
N PRO A 606 12.66 11.59 -11.92
CA PRO A 606 11.44 10.90 -12.34
C PRO A 606 11.77 9.49 -12.85
N ARG A 607 10.90 8.51 -12.57
CA ARG A 607 11.03 7.18 -13.18
C ARG A 607 10.87 7.30 -14.69
N ALA A 608 11.75 6.66 -15.45
CA ALA A 608 11.58 6.60 -16.90
C ALA A 608 10.27 5.88 -17.22
N ASP A 609 9.40 6.51 -18.02
CA ASP A 609 8.12 5.90 -18.41
C ASP A 609 8.39 4.65 -19.26
N HIS A 610 8.16 3.46 -18.68
CA HIS A 610 8.35 2.19 -19.36
C HIS A 610 7.36 1.97 -20.53
N ARG A 611 6.42 2.90 -20.77
CA ARG A 611 5.45 2.84 -21.88
C ARG A 611 5.97 3.42 -23.21
N ILE A 612 7.02 4.25 -23.22
CA ILE A 612 7.58 4.80 -24.47
C ILE A 612 8.78 3.96 -24.90
N ARG A 613 8.52 2.81 -25.51
CA ARG A 613 9.52 2.09 -26.33
C ARG A 613 8.89 1.58 -27.62
N THR A 614 8.42 2.50 -28.46
CA THR A 614 8.31 2.35 -29.92
C THR A 614 8.27 3.74 -30.57
N ALA A 615 9.27 4.55 -30.29
CA ALA A 615 9.75 5.58 -31.20
C ALA A 615 11.18 5.88 -30.78
N SER A 616 12.12 5.72 -31.71
CA SER A 616 13.45 6.32 -31.62
C SER A 616 13.26 7.83 -31.50
N VAL A 617 13.19 8.32 -30.27
CA VAL A 617 13.26 9.74 -29.96
C VAL A 617 14.70 9.99 -29.53
N GLU A 618 15.46 10.65 -30.40
CA GLU A 618 16.72 11.24 -30.02
C GLU A 618 16.45 12.27 -28.91
N PRO A 619 17.28 12.34 -27.85
CA PRO A 619 17.05 13.23 -26.73
C PRO A 619 17.33 14.68 -27.16
N GLU A 620 16.29 15.40 -27.59
CA GLU A 620 16.34 16.86 -27.68
C GLU A 620 16.02 17.47 -26.30
N GLY A 621 16.92 18.34 -25.83
CA GLY A 621 16.60 19.32 -24.78
C GLY A 621 17.05 19.00 -23.35
N CYS A 622 18.32 18.65 -23.15
CA CYS A 622 19.02 18.91 -21.87
C CYS A 622 20.34 19.64 -22.15
N THR A 623 20.24 20.79 -22.82
CA THR A 623 21.35 21.72 -23.04
C THR A 623 21.10 22.94 -22.18
N ASP A 624 21.55 22.88 -20.92
CA ASP A 624 22.00 24.04 -20.14
C ASP A 624 22.40 23.57 -18.72
N ALA A 625 23.38 22.68 -18.65
CA ALA A 625 24.20 22.54 -17.45
C ALA A 625 25.46 23.39 -17.69
N ARG A 626 25.50 24.59 -17.09
CA ARG A 626 26.72 25.39 -17.06
C ARG A 626 27.81 24.59 -16.35
N GLU A 627 28.94 24.37 -17.01
CA GLU A 627 30.19 23.98 -16.38
C GLU A 627 30.51 24.99 -15.28
N VAL A 628 30.40 24.56 -14.03
CA VAL A 628 30.96 25.29 -12.90
C VAL A 628 32.34 24.70 -12.66
N ASP A 629 33.37 25.38 -13.19
CA ASP A 629 34.76 25.10 -12.90
C ASP A 629 35.02 25.28 -11.40
N TYR A 630 35.06 24.18 -10.65
CA TYR A 630 35.40 24.20 -9.23
C TYR A 630 36.89 23.89 -9.07
N GLN A 631 37.69 24.92 -8.75
CA GLN A 631 39.11 24.75 -8.47
C GLN A 631 39.34 23.94 -7.19
N TRP A 632 40.27 23.00 -7.30
CA TRP A 632 40.69 22.06 -6.26
C TRP A 632 41.55 22.75 -5.20
N PRO A 633 41.29 22.62 -3.88
CA PRO A 633 42.28 23.01 -2.87
C PRO A 633 43.43 22.01 -2.87
N SER A 634 44.65 22.51 -3.06
CA SER A 634 45.90 21.74 -3.09
C SER A 634 46.21 21.04 -1.76
N ALA A 635 46.79 19.83 -1.88
CA ALA A 635 47.51 18.96 -0.94
C ALA A 635 47.64 19.43 0.53
N GLU A 636 47.40 18.61 1.54
CA GLU A 636 48.20 17.42 1.88
C GLU A 636 47.35 16.33 2.58
N ALA A 637 47.24 15.16 1.96
CA ALA A 637 46.95 13.89 2.65
C ALA A 637 47.43 12.76 1.74
N SER A 638 48.35 11.96 2.27
CA SER A 638 49.03 10.83 1.63
C SER A 638 48.06 9.95 0.83
N SER A 639 48.10 10.11 -0.49
CA SER A 639 47.39 9.29 -1.46
C SER A 639 47.99 7.89 -1.49
N LEU A 640 47.19 6.87 -1.20
CA LEU A 640 47.36 5.57 -1.86
C LEU A 640 47.07 5.80 -3.34
N ALA A 641 48.11 6.04 -4.12
CA ALA A 641 48.05 6.02 -5.56
C ALA A 641 47.80 4.57 -5.98
N PHE A 642 46.58 4.27 -6.44
CA PHE A 642 46.36 3.08 -7.23
C PHE A 642 47.15 3.25 -8.53
N THR A 643 48.16 2.43 -8.73
CA THR A 643 48.90 2.39 -9.99
C THR A 643 47.98 1.77 -11.04
N SER A 644 47.90 2.43 -12.21
CA SER A 644 47.26 1.90 -13.41
C SER A 644 47.70 0.44 -13.62
N GLY A 645 46.80 -0.53 -13.49
CA GLY A 645 47.14 -1.94 -13.77
C GLY A 645 46.50 -3.00 -12.88
N GLU A 646 45.93 -2.65 -11.71
CA GLU A 646 45.32 -3.66 -10.84
C GLU A 646 43.98 -4.18 -11.40
N LYS A 647 43.92 -5.50 -11.60
CA LYS A 647 42.74 -6.23 -12.08
C LYS A 647 41.86 -6.61 -10.90
N ILE A 648 40.62 -6.12 -10.85
CA ILE A 648 39.59 -6.63 -9.93
C ILE A 648 38.69 -7.56 -10.73
N THR A 649 38.65 -8.83 -10.34
CA THR A 649 37.80 -9.84 -10.96
C THR A 649 36.38 -9.72 -10.41
N LEU A 650 35.41 -9.40 -11.27
CA LEU A 650 33.99 -9.40 -10.95
C LEU A 650 33.33 -10.65 -11.55
N PHE A 651 32.20 -11.06 -10.95
CA PHE A 651 31.46 -12.29 -11.24
C PHE A 651 31.29 -12.55 -12.75
N GLY A 652 31.76 -13.71 -13.24
CA GLY A 652 31.45 -14.25 -14.56
C GLY A 652 32.01 -13.52 -15.80
N GLY A 653 32.89 -12.53 -15.65
CA GLY A 653 33.44 -11.74 -16.76
C GLY A 653 34.95 -11.48 -16.68
N SER A 654 35.52 -10.98 -17.78
CA SER A 654 36.95 -10.67 -17.92
C SER A 654 37.41 -9.57 -16.94
N PRO A 655 38.68 -9.60 -16.48
CA PRO A 655 39.19 -8.74 -15.42
C PRO A 655 39.16 -7.23 -15.76
N LEU A 656 38.81 -6.41 -14.77
CA LEU A 656 38.58 -4.97 -14.92
C LEU A 656 39.82 -4.16 -14.50
N LEU A 657 40.34 -3.32 -15.40
CA LEU A 657 41.39 -2.35 -15.13
C LEU A 657 40.74 -1.04 -14.66
N LEU A 658 41.04 -0.59 -13.44
CA LEU A 658 40.63 0.75 -12.98
C LEU A 658 41.58 1.80 -13.57
N THR A 659 41.24 2.35 -14.74
CA THR A 659 41.85 3.59 -15.23
C THR A 659 40.85 4.73 -15.17
N LYS A 660 41.37 5.95 -14.93
CA LYS A 660 40.62 7.20 -14.97
C LYS A 660 39.70 7.22 -16.21
N THR A 661 38.45 7.61 -15.97
CA THR A 661 37.34 7.82 -16.93
C THR A 661 36.60 6.58 -17.50
N ARG A 662 35.27 6.62 -17.27
CA ARG A 662 34.11 5.85 -17.78
C ARG A 662 33.58 4.64 -16.98
N SER A 663 32.30 4.78 -16.64
CA SER A 663 31.41 4.06 -15.71
C SER A 663 30.86 2.71 -16.23
N ALA A 664 31.03 2.40 -17.51
CA ALA A 664 30.33 1.30 -18.20
C ALA A 664 30.61 -0.12 -17.66
N ALA A 665 31.78 -0.35 -17.04
CA ALA A 665 32.16 -1.67 -16.58
C ALA A 665 31.60 -2.03 -15.18
N ILE A 666 31.38 -1.01 -14.34
CA ILE A 666 30.66 -1.15 -13.07
C ILE A 666 29.17 -1.36 -13.35
N GLU A 667 28.61 -0.62 -14.32
CA GLU A 667 27.24 -0.76 -14.79
C GLU A 667 26.93 -2.17 -15.32
N ASN A 668 27.83 -2.75 -16.12
CA ASN A 668 27.67 -4.11 -16.66
C ASN A 668 27.77 -5.21 -15.58
N ALA A 669 28.64 -5.04 -14.59
CA ALA A 669 28.78 -6.01 -13.49
C ALA A 669 27.58 -5.98 -12.53
N ILE A 670 26.95 -4.82 -12.34
CA ILE A 670 25.73 -4.68 -11.52
C ILE A 670 24.52 -5.27 -12.26
N ALA A 671 24.39 -5.00 -13.56
CA ALA A 671 23.32 -5.54 -14.40
C ALA A 671 23.34 -7.07 -14.51
N ALA A 672 24.53 -7.68 -14.53
CA ALA A 672 24.69 -9.13 -14.62
C ALA A 672 24.40 -9.90 -13.32
N ALA A 673 24.54 -9.26 -12.15
CA ALA A 673 24.48 -9.94 -10.86
C ALA A 673 23.07 -10.02 -10.23
N TYR A 674 22.16 -9.08 -10.54
CA TYR A 674 20.88 -8.96 -9.82
C TYR A 674 19.64 -8.72 -10.70
N GLY A 675 19.75 -8.91 -12.01
CA GLY A 675 18.59 -8.96 -12.91
C GLY A 675 17.84 -7.63 -13.11
N ARG A 676 18.33 -6.52 -12.57
CA ARG A 676 17.83 -5.17 -12.87
C ARG A 676 18.81 -4.42 -13.76
N ARG A 677 18.27 -3.72 -14.76
CA ARG A 677 18.96 -2.57 -15.36
C ARG A 677 18.99 -1.48 -14.30
N LEU A 678 20.17 -1.08 -13.83
CA LEU A 678 20.35 0.28 -13.34
C LEU A 678 19.75 1.24 -14.38
N PRO A 679 19.23 2.43 -14.00
CA PRO A 679 18.80 3.42 -14.99
C PRO A 679 19.90 3.56 -16.04
N ALA A 680 19.51 3.75 -17.30
CA ALA A 680 20.41 3.64 -18.46
C ALA A 680 21.70 4.48 -18.35
N GLU A 681 21.76 5.43 -17.40
CA GLU A 681 22.95 6.18 -16.99
C GLU A 681 22.96 6.48 -15.46
N LEU A 682 23.32 5.52 -14.59
CA LEU A 682 23.63 5.85 -13.18
C LEU A 682 24.98 6.61 -13.13
N ARG A 683 24.97 7.88 -12.73
CA ARG A 683 26.19 8.70 -12.70
C ARG A 683 26.85 8.70 -11.32
N ILE A 684 28.11 8.25 -11.24
CA ILE A 684 28.97 8.45 -10.07
C ILE A 684 29.86 9.65 -10.35
N GLU A 685 29.50 10.82 -9.81
CA GLU A 685 30.22 12.07 -10.11
C GLU A 685 31.64 12.09 -9.53
N ARG A 686 31.81 11.48 -8.36
CA ARG A 686 33.12 11.37 -7.68
C ARG A 686 33.15 10.16 -6.75
N LEU A 687 34.12 9.28 -6.96
CA LEU A 687 34.45 8.15 -6.06
C LEU A 687 35.78 8.40 -5.37
N VAL A 688 35.80 8.28 -4.04
CA VAL A 688 37.02 8.34 -3.22
C VAL A 688 37.14 7.05 -2.40
N VAL A 689 38.19 6.27 -2.64
CA VAL A 689 38.52 5.11 -1.81
C VAL A 689 39.57 5.51 -0.77
N ARG A 690 39.30 5.24 0.50
CA ARG A 690 40.21 5.55 1.62
C ARG A 690 40.53 4.28 2.40
N LYS A 691 41.67 4.28 3.10
CA LYS A 691 41.82 3.45 4.30
C LYS A 691 41.33 4.30 5.47
N THR A 692 40.66 3.71 6.46
CA THR A 692 40.45 4.42 7.72
C THR A 692 41.83 4.73 8.30
N ASN A 693 42.14 6.02 8.52
CA ASN A 693 43.18 6.36 9.48
C ASN A 693 42.58 6.08 10.86
N ASP A 694 43.36 5.50 11.77
CA ASP A 694 42.99 5.12 13.15
C ASP A 694 42.49 6.28 14.04
N GLN A 695 42.22 7.45 13.46
CA GLN A 695 41.66 8.63 14.09
C GLN A 695 40.45 9.13 13.29
N SER A 696 39.37 8.36 13.28
CA SER A 696 38.02 8.93 13.11
C SER A 696 37.43 9.06 14.51
N PRO A 697 36.76 10.16 14.87
CA PRO A 697 36.19 10.29 16.20
C PRO A 697 35.21 9.14 16.40
N THR A 698 35.43 8.33 17.42
CA THR A 698 34.41 7.46 17.99
C THR A 698 33.18 8.34 18.21
N SER A 699 32.13 8.11 17.42
CA SER A 699 30.79 8.62 17.70
C SER A 699 30.35 7.94 18.99
N THR A 700 30.75 8.48 20.13
CA THR A 700 30.14 8.16 21.41
C THR A 700 28.69 8.54 21.29
N ALA A 701 27.82 7.55 21.30
CA ALA A 701 26.40 7.74 21.57
C ALA A 701 26.30 8.43 22.93
N GLU A 702 26.00 9.72 22.97
CA GLU A 702 25.52 10.34 24.19
C GLU A 702 24.12 9.80 24.49
N PRO A 703 23.82 9.37 25.72
CA PRO A 703 22.46 9.11 26.13
C PRO A 703 21.67 10.42 26.01
N MET A 704 20.52 10.40 25.32
CA MET A 704 19.57 11.51 25.33
C MET A 704 19.15 11.82 26.76
N ASP A 705 19.66 12.92 27.32
CA ASP A 705 19.12 13.51 28.54
C ASP A 705 17.83 14.30 28.18
N THR A 706 16.71 13.80 28.69
CA THR A 706 15.36 14.36 28.51
C THR A 706 15.15 15.59 29.40
N ALA A 707 15.87 16.70 29.19
CA ALA A 707 15.64 17.90 29.99
C ALA A 707 16.18 19.22 29.40
N SER A 708 16.02 19.53 28.11
CA SER A 708 16.19 20.92 27.63
C SER A 708 15.66 21.18 26.21
N ALA A 709 14.34 21.10 26.03
CA ALA A 709 13.65 21.66 24.87
C ALA A 709 12.39 22.40 25.32
N ARG A 710 12.58 23.59 25.92
CA ARG A 710 11.58 24.66 25.94
C ARG A 710 12.24 25.92 25.40
N ARG A 711 12.14 26.11 24.09
CA ARG A 711 11.95 27.39 23.40
C ARG A 711 11.60 27.13 21.94
#